data_AF-A0A4Q2ZNL5-F1
#
_entry.id   AF-A0A4Q2ZNL5-F1
#
_cell.length_a   1.000
_cell.length_b   1.000
_cell.length_c   1.000
_cell.angle_alpha   90.00
_cell.angle_beta   90.00
_cell.angle_gamma   90.00
#
_symmetry.space_group_name_H-M   'P 1'
#
loop_
_entity.id
_entity.type
_entity.pdbx_description
1 polymer ?
#
loop_
_entity_poly.entity_id
_entity_poly.type
_entity_poly.pdbx_seq_one_letter_code
_entity_poly.pdbx_strand_id
1 'polypeptide(L)'
;YQSDETVFPGPPRWLEETEVMPSYLIPKRVIDSLEGVEFLRKIGASLPESLKKRVVDLELKPKFELKLVAGLTAAETEHLVVDVTAIESKERRTERLTKEGWELVEQQPLKGKQLLRFAREELYPVPSLLDEMGLTYDEKLLSFKSRITKQFPEKFAEWIKAMPESVDLDIDLRLKSILSDPVTAAVRFEVVNQEIDWFDLRIVIDVEGVNLSKAQIRQLVAARGGYVRMEDGSWMRLEIKLDADQREAVTRLGLDPFDLSGETHRMHALQLADPKAADVFDPKAWKRIKDRAGDIQIEVNPDVPDKLNATLRPYQVDGFRFLAYLSTNGFGGILADDMGLGKTIQSLTYVLWLIEEAEKNKEMHRPVLVVCPKSVLDVWASEAQKFAPGVRVKVLRNREDLNVKETQEDIDMLVLNYAQLRVCGDLLNEIKWLTTILDEGQQIKNPDSKAAKCARELDSANRLVLTGTPIENRLLDMWSLMAFAMPGVLGSRAYFKKRFDKRKDPLSQNRLAARLRPFLLRRTKLQVAQDLPPRTEEEVYSKMENIQQELYKAELKRIQKALLGLDSDEAVKKNSFAILQGLMRLRQICCHPGLIDPKYLKEESAKMESLFYLLDQLHEEGHKVLVFSQFVSMLDLIKARLELEARPFHYLTGQTKDRKG
;
A
#
# COMPACT_ATOMS: atom_id res chain seq x y z
N TYR A 1 33.30 19.74 -24.79
CA TYR A 1 34.05 20.95 -25.16
C TYR A 1 34.70 21.52 -23.90
N GLN A 2 35.87 21.01 -23.54
CA GLN A 2 36.77 21.72 -22.63
C GLN A 2 37.74 22.47 -23.55
N SER A 3 37.67 23.79 -23.55
CA SER A 3 38.59 24.63 -24.31
C SER A 3 39.92 24.76 -23.55
N ASP A 4 41.02 24.83 -24.29
CA ASP A 4 42.40 25.02 -23.84
C ASP A 4 42.67 26.34 -23.08
N GLU A 5 41.62 27.08 -22.70
CA GLU A 5 41.71 28.35 -21.96
C GLU A 5 41.49 28.20 -20.44
N THR A 6 41.37 26.98 -19.91
CA THR A 6 41.18 26.74 -18.47
C THR A 6 42.38 26.12 -17.75
N VAL A 7 43.54 26.06 -18.41
CA VAL A 7 44.80 25.66 -17.77
C VAL A 7 45.51 26.92 -17.23
N PHE A 8 45.62 27.02 -15.91
CA PHE A 8 46.41 28.03 -15.23
C PHE A 8 47.87 27.97 -15.72
N PRO A 9 48.42 29.00 -16.38
CA PRO A 9 49.73 28.91 -17.05
C PRO A 9 50.93 28.98 -16.10
N GLY A 10 50.70 29.03 -14.78
CA GLY A 10 51.74 29.30 -13.78
C GLY A 10 52.23 30.75 -13.85
N PRO A 11 52.85 31.28 -12.78
CA PRO A 11 53.44 32.61 -12.82
C PRO A 11 54.62 32.63 -13.80
N PRO A 12 54.92 33.77 -14.45
CA PRO A 12 56.04 33.88 -15.38
C PRO A 12 57.35 33.50 -14.68
N ARG A 13 58.22 32.77 -15.39
CA ARG A 13 59.57 32.47 -14.94
C ARG A 13 60.24 33.77 -14.53
N TRP A 14 60.66 33.84 -13.28
CA TRP A 14 61.44 34.95 -12.76
C TRP A 14 62.67 35.13 -13.64
N LEU A 15 62.98 36.39 -13.91
CA LEU A 15 64.06 36.95 -14.73
C LEU A 15 65.37 36.13 -14.69
N GLU A 16 66.08 36.09 -15.81
CA GLU A 16 67.39 35.45 -16.01
C GLU A 16 68.54 36.05 -15.18
N GLU A 17 68.27 36.90 -14.18
CA GLU A 17 69.26 37.39 -13.22
C GLU A 17 68.63 37.48 -11.83
N THR A 18 68.92 36.50 -10.97
CA THR A 18 68.77 36.69 -9.52
C THR A 18 69.97 37.49 -9.02
N GLU A 19 69.80 38.80 -8.83
CA GLU A 19 70.69 39.53 -7.93
C GLU A 19 70.64 38.85 -6.56
N VAL A 20 71.78 38.29 -6.14
CA VAL A 20 71.94 37.73 -4.80
C VAL A 20 71.85 38.91 -3.83
N MET A 21 70.65 39.13 -3.28
CA MET A 21 70.41 39.97 -2.11
C MET A 21 71.45 39.65 -1.02
N PRO A 22 71.87 40.64 -0.22
CA PRO A 22 73.09 40.55 0.60
C PRO A 22 73.11 39.29 1.46
N SER A 23 74.28 38.65 1.54
CA SER A 23 74.49 37.49 2.42
C SER A 23 74.25 37.89 3.87
N TYR A 24 73.13 37.48 4.45
CA TYR A 24 72.82 37.70 5.86
C TYR A 24 73.52 36.64 6.72
N LEU A 25 74.49 37.07 7.53
CA LEU A 25 75.11 36.22 8.56
C LEU A 25 74.15 36.11 9.75
N ILE A 26 73.38 35.02 9.81
CA ILE A 26 72.55 34.72 10.99
C ILE A 26 73.46 34.20 12.11
N PRO A 27 73.50 34.83 13.30
CA PRO A 27 74.35 34.36 14.39
C PRO A 27 74.02 32.92 14.78
N LYS A 28 75.05 32.10 15.00
CA LYS A 28 74.89 30.70 15.43
C LYS A 28 73.96 30.53 16.64
N ARG A 29 73.97 31.49 17.58
CA ARG A 29 73.09 31.48 18.76
C ARG A 29 71.60 31.55 18.42
N VAL A 30 71.25 32.21 17.32
CA VAL A 30 69.86 32.33 16.84
C VAL A 30 69.44 31.05 16.11
N ILE A 31 70.33 30.46 15.31
CA ILE A 31 70.09 29.16 14.66
C ILE A 31 70.04 28.00 15.68
N ASP A 32 70.83 28.09 16.75
CA ASP A 32 70.87 27.09 17.84
C ASP A 32 69.70 27.20 18.84
N SER A 33 68.71 28.06 18.57
CA SER A 33 67.44 28.16 19.33
C SER A 33 66.32 27.32 18.67
N LEU A 34 65.22 27.13 19.39
CA LEU A 34 64.02 26.47 18.85
C LEU A 34 63.46 27.28 17.66
N GLU A 35 63.43 28.61 17.76
CA GLU A 35 62.94 29.47 16.66
C GLU A 35 63.82 29.38 15.42
N GLY A 36 65.15 29.25 15.60
CA GLY A 36 66.09 29.06 14.49
C GLY A 36 65.89 27.74 13.75
N VAL A 37 65.61 26.66 14.48
CA VAL A 37 65.29 25.34 13.90
C VAL A 37 63.97 25.38 13.11
N GLU A 38 62.94 26.05 13.63
CA GLU A 38 61.67 26.23 12.92
C GLU A 38 61.83 27.10 11.66
N PHE A 39 62.62 28.18 11.75
CA PHE A 39 62.93 29.05 10.62
C PHE A 39 63.61 28.28 9.48
N LEU A 40 64.67 27.51 9.78
CA LEU A 40 65.41 26.73 8.77
C LEU A 40 64.50 25.72 8.05
N ARG A 41 63.60 25.03 8.77
CA ARG A 41 62.65 24.11 8.14
C ARG A 41 61.57 24.83 7.32
N LYS A 42 61.07 25.99 7.78
CA LYS A 42 60.05 26.79 7.06
C LYS A 42 60.54 27.23 5.67
N ILE A 43 61.83 27.48 5.53
CA ILE A 43 62.47 27.82 4.25
C ILE A 43 63.02 26.60 3.49
N GLY A 44 62.76 25.37 3.97
CA GLY A 44 63.23 24.13 3.34
C GLY A 44 64.73 23.86 3.46
N ALA A 45 65.46 24.56 4.33
CA ALA A 45 66.89 24.37 4.51
C ALA A 45 67.21 23.17 5.42
N SER A 46 68.26 22.42 5.07
CA SER A 46 68.72 21.28 5.87
C SER A 46 69.29 21.75 7.22
N LEU A 47 68.90 21.08 8.31
CA LEU A 47 69.46 21.35 9.63
C LEU A 47 70.96 21.01 9.68
N PRO A 48 71.82 21.87 10.26
CA PRO A 48 73.22 21.55 10.52
C PRO A 48 73.37 20.27 11.35
N GLU A 49 74.43 19.48 11.13
CA GLU A 49 74.65 18.21 11.85
C GLU A 49 74.67 18.36 13.38
N SER A 50 75.20 19.48 13.87
CA SER A 50 75.23 19.82 15.30
C SER A 50 73.84 19.99 15.93
N LEU A 51 72.82 20.34 15.13
CA LEU A 51 71.43 20.48 15.55
C LEU A 51 70.61 19.22 15.32
N LYS A 52 70.88 18.46 14.25
CA LYS A 52 70.22 17.16 14.01
C LYS A 52 70.33 16.19 15.20
N LYS A 53 71.44 16.24 15.95
CA LYS A 53 71.66 15.41 17.16
C LYS A 53 70.98 15.97 18.42
N ARG A 54 70.52 17.22 18.40
CA ARG A 54 69.94 17.93 19.56
C ARG A 54 68.42 18.09 19.46
N VAL A 55 67.85 18.07 18.25
CA VAL A 55 66.41 18.20 18.03
C VAL A 55 65.74 16.83 18.16
N VAL A 56 64.70 16.74 18.98
CA VAL A 56 63.84 15.55 19.09
C VAL A 56 62.42 16.00 18.76
N ASP A 57 61.85 15.41 17.70
CA ASP A 57 60.45 15.62 17.33
C ASP A 57 59.58 14.71 18.23
N LEU A 58 58.62 15.31 18.93
CA LEU A 58 57.62 14.63 19.77
C LEU A 58 56.24 14.89 19.17
N GLU A 59 55.45 13.85 18.98
CA GLU A 59 54.12 13.96 18.39
C GLU A 59 53.10 14.42 19.43
N LEU A 60 52.27 15.39 19.05
CA LEU A 60 51.07 15.76 19.80
C LEU A 60 49.87 15.03 19.21
N LYS A 61 49.20 14.23 20.04
CA LYS A 61 48.00 13.48 19.64
C LYS A 61 46.75 14.22 20.08
N PRO A 62 45.77 14.42 19.18
CA PRO A 62 44.50 15.01 19.56
C PRO A 62 43.69 14.05 20.45
N LYS A 63 43.10 14.58 21.51
CA LYS A 63 42.17 13.90 22.42
C LYS A 63 40.86 14.67 22.50
N PHE A 64 39.75 13.99 22.26
CA PHE A 64 38.41 14.54 22.33
C PHE A 64 37.68 13.94 23.52
N GLU A 65 37.14 14.78 24.38
CA GLU A 65 36.27 14.37 25.48
C GLU A 65 34.83 14.82 25.20
N LEU A 66 33.94 13.87 24.95
CA LEU A 66 32.56 14.08 24.50
C LEU A 66 31.58 13.82 25.64
N LYS A 67 30.87 14.86 26.08
CA LYS A 67 29.94 14.84 27.21
C LYS A 67 28.55 15.34 26.83
N LEU A 68 27.54 14.84 27.54
CA LEU A 68 26.17 15.34 27.43
C LEU A 68 25.82 16.26 28.59
N VAL A 69 25.47 17.51 28.26
CA VAL A 69 25.12 18.54 29.25
C VAL A 69 23.73 19.09 28.96
N ALA A 70 22.86 19.06 29.98
CA ALA A 70 21.53 19.66 29.95
C ALA A 70 21.55 21.06 30.61
N GLY A 71 20.56 21.90 30.32
CA GLY A 71 20.36 23.16 31.04
C GLY A 71 21.28 24.32 30.63
N LEU A 72 22.04 24.19 29.54
CA LEU A 72 22.90 25.27 29.01
C LEU A 72 22.11 26.44 28.40
N THR A 73 20.81 26.25 28.17
CA THR A 73 19.90 27.28 27.67
C THR A 73 18.61 27.28 28.49
N ALA A 74 17.87 28.39 28.45
CA ALA A 74 16.59 28.55 29.16
C ALA A 74 15.51 27.51 28.77
N ALA A 75 15.71 26.76 27.68
CA ALA A 75 14.80 25.74 27.18
C ALA A 75 15.14 24.30 27.65
N GLU A 76 16.02 24.13 28.64
CA GLU A 76 16.46 22.82 29.19
C GLU A 76 16.93 21.80 28.12
N THR A 77 17.42 22.27 26.98
CA THR A 77 17.85 21.40 25.89
C THR A 77 19.21 20.75 26.18
N GLU A 78 19.31 19.44 25.87
CA GLU A 78 20.57 18.70 25.94
C GLU A 78 21.50 19.09 24.77
N HIS A 79 22.78 19.23 25.07
CA HIS A 79 23.83 19.51 24.09
C HIS A 79 24.96 18.48 24.24
N LEU A 80 25.57 18.15 23.10
CA LEU A 80 26.89 17.55 23.05
C LEU A 80 27.91 18.65 23.33
N VAL A 81 28.81 18.42 24.28
CA VAL A 81 29.97 19.27 24.57
C VAL A 81 31.23 18.45 24.28
N VAL A 82 32.16 19.05 23.55
CA VAL A 82 33.41 18.41 23.11
C VAL A 82 34.58 19.28 23.56
N ASP A 83 35.38 18.74 24.47
CA ASP A 83 36.67 19.31 24.85
C ASP A 83 37.77 18.72 23.97
N VAL A 84 38.50 19.58 23.26
CA VAL A 84 39.53 19.17 22.30
C VAL A 84 40.90 19.60 22.82
N THR A 85 41.71 18.62 23.17
CA THR A 85 43.07 18.81 23.68
C THR A 85 44.08 18.08 22.81
N ALA A 86 45.34 18.48 22.85
CA ALA A 86 46.44 17.79 22.21
C ALA A 86 47.49 17.49 23.26
N ILE A 87 47.82 16.22 23.41
CA ILE A 87 48.65 15.71 24.51
C ILE A 87 49.84 14.97 23.91
N GLU A 88 51.04 15.25 24.43
CA GLU A 88 52.23 14.47 24.11
C GLU A 88 52.25 13.18 24.95
N SER A 89 52.84 12.10 24.42
CA SER A 89 52.84 10.77 25.04
C SER A 89 53.27 10.67 26.51
N LYS A 90 54.07 11.61 27.01
CA LYS A 90 54.55 11.69 28.41
C LYS A 90 53.98 12.91 29.14
N GLU A 91 52.90 13.50 28.62
CA GLU A 91 52.17 14.65 29.15
C GLU A 91 53.08 15.87 29.42
N ARG A 92 54.17 15.99 28.64
CA ARG A 92 55.13 17.10 28.82
C ARG A 92 54.59 18.42 28.29
N ARG A 93 53.64 18.35 27.36
CA ARG A 93 52.95 19.50 26.77
C ARG A 93 51.50 19.13 26.49
N THR A 94 50.63 20.05 26.88
CA THR A 94 49.19 19.96 26.63
C THR A 94 48.74 21.26 25.96
N GLU A 95 48.06 21.13 24.83
CA GLU A 95 47.43 22.24 24.12
C GLU A 95 45.92 22.04 24.11
N ARG A 96 45.15 23.13 24.05
CA ARG A 96 43.70 23.10 23.89
C ARG A 96 43.34 23.87 22.65
N LEU A 97 42.37 23.37 21.90
CA LEU A 97 41.83 24.09 20.76
C LEU A 97 40.77 25.11 21.24
N THR A 98 40.99 26.38 20.94
CA THR A 98 40.04 27.48 21.16
C THR A 98 39.53 28.01 19.81
N LYS A 99 38.68 29.04 19.85
CA LYS A 99 38.21 29.75 18.65
C LYS A 99 39.34 30.37 17.82
N GLU A 100 40.45 30.75 18.46
CA GLU A 100 41.61 31.41 17.81
C GLU A 100 42.70 30.41 17.39
N GLY A 101 42.58 29.13 17.78
CA GLY A 101 43.48 28.05 17.41
C GLY A 101 44.00 27.26 18.61
N TRP A 102 45.12 26.57 18.43
CA TRP A 102 45.73 25.77 19.50
C TRP A 102 46.49 26.66 20.50
N GLU A 103 45.98 26.71 21.73
CA GLU A 103 46.58 27.44 22.85
C GLU A 103 47.32 26.50 23.80
N LEU A 104 48.45 26.96 24.33
CA LEU A 104 49.23 26.19 25.29
C LEU A 104 48.55 26.23 26.67
N VAL A 105 48.23 25.05 27.21
CA VAL A 105 47.66 24.92 28.56
C VAL A 105 48.77 24.70 29.58
N GLU A 106 49.65 23.73 29.32
CA GLU A 106 50.72 23.35 30.25
C GLU A 106 51.95 22.87 29.48
N GLN A 107 53.14 23.26 29.96
CA GLN A 107 54.41 22.73 29.48
C GLN A 107 55.38 22.52 30.64
N GLN A 108 55.84 21.28 30.81
CA GLN A 108 56.83 20.96 31.82
C GLN A 108 58.20 21.58 31.48
N PRO A 109 58.96 22.02 32.49
CA PRO A 109 60.29 22.62 32.27
C PRO A 109 61.26 21.59 31.67
N LEU A 110 61.80 21.93 30.51
CA LEU A 110 62.76 21.11 29.77
C LEU A 110 64.12 21.13 30.49
N LYS A 111 64.55 20.00 31.07
CA LYS A 111 65.89 19.83 31.65
C LYS A 111 66.80 19.09 30.66
N GLY A 112 67.74 19.80 30.01
CA GLY A 112 68.77 19.19 29.16
C GLY A 112 69.26 20.07 28.01
N LYS A 113 70.28 19.61 27.27
CA LYS A 113 70.83 20.27 26.05
C LYS A 113 70.04 19.96 24.76
N GLN A 114 68.95 19.17 24.87
CA GLN A 114 68.08 18.77 23.76
C GLN A 114 66.97 19.81 23.53
N LEU A 115 66.66 20.08 22.26
CA LEU A 115 65.57 20.94 21.83
C LEU A 115 64.39 20.03 21.46
N LEU A 116 63.33 20.04 22.28
CA LEU A 116 62.12 19.27 21.98
C LEU A 116 61.21 20.09 21.07
N ARG A 117 60.89 19.56 19.89
CA ARG A 117 59.89 20.12 18.99
C ARG A 117 58.63 19.28 19.10
N PHE A 118 57.47 19.94 19.18
CA PHE A 118 56.18 19.28 19.24
C PHE A 118 55.54 19.30 17.85
N ALA A 119 55.53 18.16 17.17
CA ALA A 119 54.94 18.00 15.85
C ALA A 119 53.41 18.06 15.96
N ARG A 120 52.79 18.96 15.19
CA ARG A 120 51.34 19.22 15.16
C ARG A 120 50.65 18.61 13.92
N GLU A 121 51.33 17.70 13.22
CA GLU A 121 50.84 17.15 11.94
C GLU A 121 49.49 16.44 12.10
N GLU A 122 49.32 15.69 13.20
CA GLU A 122 48.06 15.02 13.54
C GLU A 122 46.95 15.99 14.00
N LEU A 123 47.28 17.27 14.25
CA LEU A 123 46.33 18.28 14.69
C LEU A 123 45.70 19.07 13.53
N TYR A 124 46.29 19.02 12.33
CA TYR A 124 45.79 19.77 11.17
C TYR A 124 44.38 19.38 10.71
N PRO A 125 43.97 18.10 10.74
CA PRO A 125 42.61 17.71 10.35
C PRO A 125 41.52 18.12 11.37
N VAL A 126 41.91 18.42 12.61
CA VAL A 126 40.98 18.59 13.75
C VAL A 126 39.93 19.70 13.51
N PRO A 127 40.28 20.93 13.05
CA PRO A 127 39.27 21.96 12.80
C PRO A 127 38.23 21.55 11.74
N SER A 128 38.67 20.91 10.66
CA SER A 128 37.76 20.42 9.61
C SER A 128 36.80 19.34 10.13
N LEU A 129 37.26 18.45 11.00
CA LEU A 129 36.40 17.46 11.65
C LEU A 129 35.32 18.11 12.52
N LEU A 130 35.65 19.17 13.27
CA LEU A 130 34.68 19.87 14.11
C LEU A 130 33.63 20.63 13.28
N ASP A 131 34.04 21.19 12.14
CA ASP A 131 33.14 21.84 11.17
C ASP A 131 32.17 20.83 10.55
N GLU A 132 32.64 19.64 10.16
CA GLU A 132 31.79 18.55 9.65
C GLU A 132 30.78 18.05 10.69
N MET A 133 31.15 18.09 11.97
CA MET A 133 30.25 17.80 13.09
C MET A 133 29.27 18.94 13.38
N GLY A 134 29.44 20.11 12.76
CA GLY A 134 28.61 21.29 12.97
C GLY A 134 28.68 21.83 14.40
N LEU A 135 29.84 21.70 15.04
CA LEU A 135 30.06 22.19 16.40
C LEU A 135 30.34 23.69 16.39
N THR A 136 29.90 24.38 17.45
CA THR A 136 30.13 25.82 17.64
C THR A 136 30.86 26.05 18.95
N TYR A 137 31.85 26.94 18.96
CA TYR A 137 32.61 27.23 20.17
C TYR A 137 31.80 28.09 21.15
N ASP A 138 31.77 27.71 22.43
CA ASP A 138 31.14 28.47 23.51
C ASP A 138 32.20 29.10 24.41
N GLU A 139 32.26 30.43 24.41
CA GLU A 139 33.25 31.20 25.18
C GLU A 139 33.09 31.07 26.71
N LYS A 140 31.92 30.66 27.22
CA LYS A 140 31.70 30.45 28.65
C LYS A 140 32.13 29.05 29.11
N LEU A 141 31.93 28.04 28.25
CA LEU A 141 32.31 26.66 28.55
C LEU A 141 33.77 26.39 28.20
N LEU A 142 34.37 27.20 27.33
CA LEU A 142 35.69 26.98 26.73
C LEU A 142 35.77 25.64 25.98
N SER A 143 34.65 25.28 25.34
CA SER A 143 34.43 23.98 24.68
C SER A 143 33.59 24.15 23.42
N PHE A 144 33.63 23.15 22.54
CA PHE A 144 32.78 23.07 21.37
C PHE A 144 31.45 22.43 21.72
N LYS A 145 30.33 22.91 21.17
CA LYS A 145 28.99 22.36 21.45
C LYS A 145 28.11 22.23 20.22
N SER A 146 27.20 21.26 20.25
CA SER A 146 26.10 21.11 19.30
C SER A 146 24.83 20.61 19.99
N ARG A 147 23.67 21.02 19.47
CA ARG A 147 22.36 20.65 20.03
C ARG A 147 22.00 19.23 19.63
N ILE A 148 21.47 18.45 20.57
CA ILE A 148 20.93 17.13 20.27
C ILE A 148 19.61 17.28 19.50
N THR A 149 19.56 16.70 18.31
CA THR A 149 18.36 16.65 17.44
C THR A 149 17.90 15.21 17.24
N LYS A 150 16.74 15.01 16.60
CA LYS A 150 16.23 13.66 16.30
C LYS A 150 17.17 12.84 15.41
N GLN A 151 17.93 13.48 14.53
CA GLN A 151 18.89 12.85 13.62
C GLN A 151 20.30 12.73 14.22
N PHE A 152 20.51 13.26 15.44
CA PHE A 152 21.83 13.27 16.07
C PHE A 152 22.45 11.87 16.22
N PRO A 153 21.74 10.82 16.67
CA PRO A 153 22.37 9.52 16.89
C PRO A 153 22.93 8.88 15.62
N GLU A 154 22.24 9.05 14.48
CA GLU A 154 22.71 8.55 13.18
C GLU A 154 23.98 9.28 12.75
N LYS A 155 23.97 10.62 12.80
CA LYS A 155 25.14 11.44 12.48
C LYS A 155 26.31 11.18 13.41
N PHE A 156 26.05 11.00 14.71
CA PHE A 156 27.08 10.71 15.70
C PHE A 156 27.78 9.38 15.42
N ALA A 157 27.02 8.33 15.09
CA ALA A 157 27.61 7.04 14.71
C ALA A 157 28.47 7.14 13.43
N GLU A 158 28.05 7.94 12.45
CA GLU A 158 28.83 8.21 11.23
C GLU A 158 30.12 8.98 11.54
N TRP A 159 30.05 10.02 12.38
CA TRP A 159 31.21 10.82 12.77
C TRP A 159 32.28 9.98 13.48
N ILE A 160 31.89 9.17 14.46
CA ILE A 160 32.83 8.31 15.18
C ILE A 160 33.46 7.27 14.24
N LYS A 161 32.71 6.75 13.27
CA LYS A 161 33.22 5.81 12.26
C LYS A 161 34.20 6.46 11.27
N ALA A 162 34.01 7.75 10.97
CA ALA A 162 34.89 8.52 10.10
C ALA A 162 36.12 9.10 10.83
N MET A 163 36.20 8.94 12.16
CA MET A 163 37.27 9.53 12.96
C MET A 163 38.63 8.87 12.67
N PRO A 164 39.71 9.65 12.46
CA PRO A 164 41.05 9.08 12.28
C PRO A 164 41.54 8.31 13.51
N GLU A 165 42.29 7.23 13.30
CA GLU A 165 42.89 6.42 14.39
C GLU A 165 43.89 7.20 15.26
N SER A 166 44.39 8.35 14.79
CA SER A 166 45.29 9.24 15.54
C SER A 166 44.58 10.01 16.66
N VAL A 167 43.24 10.03 16.67
CA VAL A 167 42.44 10.75 17.68
C VAL A 167 42.07 9.84 18.84
N ASP A 168 42.46 10.21 20.06
CA ASP A 168 42.01 9.58 21.29
C ASP A 168 40.59 10.07 21.66
N LEU A 169 39.67 9.14 21.91
CA LEU A 169 38.25 9.44 22.14
C LEU A 169 37.82 9.01 23.54
N ASP A 170 37.45 9.98 24.37
CA ASP A 170 36.76 9.75 25.63
C ASP A 170 35.28 10.14 25.49
N ILE A 171 34.39 9.15 25.61
CA ILE A 171 32.96 9.30 25.30
C ILE A 171 32.12 8.94 26.53
N ASP A 172 31.20 9.84 26.91
CA ASP A 172 30.17 9.60 27.94
C ASP A 172 29.42 8.28 27.70
N LEU A 173 29.13 7.55 28.78
CA LEU A 173 28.47 6.23 28.73
C LEU A 173 27.14 6.26 27.96
N ARG A 174 26.38 7.35 28.05
CA ARG A 174 25.12 7.54 27.32
C ARG A 174 25.34 7.66 25.83
N LEU A 175 26.40 8.34 25.39
CA LEU A 175 26.77 8.44 23.98
C LEU A 175 27.35 7.13 23.45
N LYS A 176 28.11 6.40 24.28
CA LYS A 176 28.60 5.05 23.95
C LYS A 176 27.48 4.06 23.63
N SER A 177 26.28 4.25 24.20
CA SER A 177 25.14 3.39 23.91
C SER A 177 24.67 3.48 22.45
N ILE A 178 24.93 4.60 21.74
CA ILE A 178 24.63 4.74 20.30
C ILE A 178 25.50 3.79 19.48
N LEU A 179 26.73 3.55 19.92
CA LEU A 179 27.70 2.69 19.24
C LEU A 179 27.53 1.21 19.60
N SER A 180 26.66 0.89 20.55
CA SER A 180 26.39 -0.48 20.96
C SER A 180 25.63 -1.25 19.87
N ASP A 181 25.78 -2.57 19.88
CA ASP A 181 25.06 -3.43 18.96
C ASP A 181 23.53 -3.26 19.11
N PRO A 182 22.77 -3.32 18.00
CA PRO A 182 21.32 -3.24 18.06
C PRO A 182 20.76 -4.38 18.91
N VAL A 183 19.70 -4.09 19.65
CA VAL A 183 18.97 -5.13 20.36
C VAL A 183 18.27 -6.01 19.33
N THR A 184 18.51 -7.31 19.38
CA THR A 184 17.91 -8.27 18.46
C THR A 184 16.52 -8.65 18.95
N ALA A 185 15.57 -8.72 18.02
CA ALA A 185 14.25 -9.21 18.32
C ALA A 185 13.73 -10.19 17.27
N ALA A 186 13.05 -11.23 17.75
CA ALA A 186 12.37 -12.24 16.96
C ALA A 186 10.87 -11.94 16.91
N VAL A 187 10.26 -12.12 15.74
CA VAL A 187 8.81 -12.01 15.57
C VAL A 187 8.19 -13.38 15.80
N ARG A 188 7.20 -13.46 16.68
CA ARG A 188 6.38 -14.65 16.91
C ARG A 188 4.90 -14.33 16.73
N PHE A 189 4.14 -15.32 16.29
CA PHE A 189 2.68 -15.24 16.22
C PHE A 189 2.05 -16.06 17.33
N GLU A 190 1.33 -15.38 18.21
CA GLU A 190 0.54 -16.00 19.27
C GLU A 190 -0.90 -16.18 18.79
N VAL A 191 -1.49 -17.36 19.03
CA VAL A 191 -2.92 -17.59 18.74
C VAL A 191 -3.74 -17.16 19.96
N VAL A 192 -4.55 -16.12 19.81
CA VAL A 192 -5.35 -15.53 20.89
C VAL A 192 -6.72 -16.19 21.01
N ASN A 193 -7.38 -16.47 19.89
CA ASN A 193 -8.69 -17.09 19.84
C ASN A 193 -8.77 -18.09 18.69
N GLN A 194 -9.62 -19.10 18.84
CA GLN A 194 -9.75 -20.24 17.94
C GLN A 194 -11.23 -20.54 17.71
N GLU A 195 -11.64 -20.48 16.45
CA GLU A 195 -12.85 -21.17 15.96
C GLU A 195 -12.40 -22.32 15.05
N ILE A 196 -13.33 -23.16 14.57
CA ILE A 196 -13.02 -24.47 13.95
C ILE A 196 -11.86 -24.39 12.95
N ASP A 197 -11.92 -23.46 12.00
CA ASP A 197 -10.89 -23.27 10.96
C ASP A 197 -10.23 -21.87 11.00
N TRP A 198 -10.58 -21.06 12.00
CA TRP A 198 -10.13 -19.67 12.12
C TRP A 198 -9.22 -19.46 13.33
N PHE A 199 -8.11 -18.78 13.07
CA PHE A 199 -7.11 -18.46 14.07
C PHE A 199 -6.97 -16.94 14.14
N ASP A 200 -7.19 -16.39 15.34
CA ASP A 200 -6.92 -14.98 15.63
C ASP A 200 -5.47 -14.84 16.09
N LEU A 201 -4.61 -14.35 15.21
CA LEU A 201 -3.17 -14.22 15.48
C LEU A 201 -2.82 -12.85 16.04
N ARG A 202 -2.00 -12.80 17.08
CA ARG A 202 -1.36 -11.58 17.56
C ARG A 202 0.13 -11.65 17.30
N ILE A 203 0.68 -10.56 16.80
CA ILE A 203 2.12 -10.42 16.62
C ILE A 203 2.74 -10.07 17.97
N VAL A 204 3.68 -10.89 18.42
CA VAL A 204 4.47 -10.69 19.63
C VAL A 204 5.93 -10.57 19.21
N ILE A 205 6.62 -9.57 19.74
CA ILE A 205 8.04 -9.37 19.52
C ILE A 205 8.75 -9.79 20.79
N ASP A 206 9.60 -10.80 20.65
CA ASP A 206 10.45 -11.32 21.73
C ASP A 206 11.83 -10.68 21.59
N VAL A 207 12.28 -9.99 22.64
CA VAL A 207 13.52 -9.20 22.63
C VAL A 207 14.58 -9.98 23.38
N GLU A 208 15.70 -10.25 22.74
CA GLU A 208 16.77 -11.04 23.34
C GLU A 208 17.63 -10.18 24.28
N GLY A 209 17.92 -10.72 25.47
CA GLY A 209 18.95 -10.17 26.36
C GLY A 209 18.59 -8.90 27.14
N VAL A 210 17.41 -8.29 26.94
CA VAL A 210 17.00 -7.05 27.62
C VAL A 210 15.55 -7.09 28.09
N ASN A 211 15.30 -6.78 29.36
CA ASN A 211 13.95 -6.61 29.89
C ASN A 211 13.41 -5.21 29.55
N LEU A 212 12.66 -5.11 28.46
CA LEU A 212 11.99 -3.88 28.04
C LEU A 212 10.49 -3.93 28.37
N SER A 213 9.92 -2.79 28.75
CA SER A 213 8.47 -2.65 28.90
C SER A 213 7.76 -2.71 27.55
N LYS A 214 6.47 -3.10 27.54
CA LYS A 214 5.62 -3.08 26.32
C LYS A 214 5.51 -1.71 25.65
N ALA A 215 5.75 -0.62 26.38
CA ALA A 215 5.76 0.74 25.83
C ALA A 215 7.05 1.03 25.05
N GLN A 216 8.20 0.65 25.62
CA GLN A 216 9.52 0.81 24.99
C GLN A 216 9.66 -0.02 23.71
N ILE A 217 9.20 -1.28 23.73
CA ILE A 217 9.20 -2.15 22.55
C ILE A 217 8.38 -1.50 21.41
N ARG A 218 7.21 -0.92 21.73
CA ARG A 218 6.38 -0.23 20.74
C ARG A 218 7.08 0.99 20.14
N GLN A 219 7.80 1.78 20.95
CA GLN A 219 8.57 2.93 20.46
C GLN A 219 9.71 2.50 19.53
N LEU A 220 10.46 1.46 19.91
CA LEU A 220 11.57 0.91 19.13
C LEU A 220 11.11 0.34 17.77
N VAL A 221 10.01 -0.39 17.75
CA VAL A 221 9.44 -0.94 16.51
C VAL A 221 8.86 0.17 15.62
N ALA A 222 8.22 1.18 16.21
CA ALA A 222 7.72 2.34 15.48
C ALA A 222 8.84 3.16 14.81
N ALA A 223 10.04 3.16 15.40
CA ALA A 223 11.23 3.79 14.84
C ALA A 223 11.81 3.04 13.63
N ARG A 224 11.34 1.80 13.33
CA ARG A 224 11.71 1.01 12.14
C ARG A 224 13.21 0.88 11.92
N GLY A 225 13.95 0.58 12.99
CA GLY A 225 15.41 0.48 12.98
C GLY A 225 16.15 1.76 13.37
N GLY A 226 15.44 2.88 13.54
CA GLY A 226 16.00 4.11 14.09
C GLY A 226 16.24 4.05 15.60
N TYR A 227 17.01 5.02 16.11
CA TYR A 227 17.32 5.14 17.54
C TYR A 227 16.14 5.73 18.34
N VAL A 228 15.92 5.18 19.53
CA VAL A 228 14.95 5.65 20.52
C VAL A 228 15.67 6.02 21.81
N ARG A 229 15.29 7.16 22.38
CA ARG A 229 15.79 7.67 23.66
C ARG A 229 15.11 6.94 24.82
N MET A 230 15.90 6.41 25.74
CA MET A 230 15.43 5.72 26.95
C MET A 230 15.35 6.69 28.14
N GLU A 231 14.65 6.27 29.20
CA GLU A 231 14.42 7.09 30.40
C GLU A 231 15.72 7.38 31.17
N ASP A 232 16.69 6.47 31.11
CA ASP A 232 18.03 6.64 31.68
C ASP A 232 18.94 7.58 30.87
N GLY A 233 18.43 8.12 29.75
CA GLY A 233 19.19 8.94 28.84
C GLY A 233 20.20 8.15 28.01
N SER A 234 19.99 6.85 27.77
CA SER A 234 20.67 6.09 26.73
C SER A 234 19.88 6.11 25.41
N TRP A 235 20.53 5.74 24.31
CA TRP A 235 19.88 5.40 23.05
C TRP A 235 19.93 3.90 22.81
N MET A 236 18.86 3.35 22.26
CA MET A 236 18.83 2.00 21.74
C MET A 236 18.18 1.98 20.36
N ARG A 237 18.57 1.00 19.55
CA ARG A 237 17.92 0.69 18.28
C ARG A 237 17.59 -0.80 18.24
N LEU A 238 16.55 -1.13 17.50
CA LEU A 238 16.05 -2.49 17.37
C LEU A 238 16.36 -3.02 15.98
N GLU A 239 16.97 -4.18 15.92
CA GLU A 239 17.10 -4.95 14.69
C GLU A 239 16.21 -6.19 14.78
N ILE A 240 15.22 -6.25 13.90
CA ILE A 240 14.38 -7.44 13.78
C ILE A 240 15.12 -8.42 12.88
N LYS A 241 15.63 -9.50 13.48
CA LYS A 241 16.20 -10.63 12.74
C LYS A 241 15.06 -11.45 12.15
N LEU A 242 14.64 -11.07 10.94
CA LEU A 242 13.87 -11.93 10.07
C LEU A 242 14.83 -12.44 9.01
N ASP A 243 14.98 -13.75 8.90
CA ASP A 243 15.63 -14.30 7.71
C ASP A 243 14.78 -13.99 6.46
N ALA A 244 15.38 -14.18 5.28
CA ALA A 244 14.71 -13.86 4.02
C ALA A 244 13.42 -14.68 3.82
N ASP A 245 13.40 -15.93 4.27
CA ASP A 245 12.26 -16.85 4.15
C ASP A 245 11.12 -16.49 5.10
N GLN A 246 11.41 -16.11 6.34
CA GLN A 246 10.47 -15.62 7.34
C GLN A 246 9.85 -14.31 6.89
N ARG A 247 10.67 -13.39 6.35
CA ARG A 247 10.17 -12.13 5.79
C ARG A 247 9.25 -12.38 4.60
N GLU A 248 9.59 -13.35 3.75
CA GLU A 248 8.73 -13.80 2.65
C GLU A 248 7.42 -14.40 3.18
N ALA A 249 7.48 -15.30 4.17
CA ALA A 249 6.33 -15.96 4.78
C ALA A 249 5.36 -14.96 5.42
N VAL A 250 5.85 -14.06 6.27
CA VAL A 250 5.02 -13.00 6.89
C VAL A 250 4.39 -12.08 5.84
N THR A 251 5.12 -11.78 4.77
CA THR A 251 4.60 -10.99 3.65
C THR A 251 3.53 -11.74 2.86
N ARG A 252 3.73 -13.04 2.60
CA ARG A 252 2.76 -13.92 1.91
C ARG A 252 1.47 -14.09 2.69
N LEU A 253 1.58 -14.14 4.02
CA LEU A 253 0.44 -14.09 4.96
C LEU A 253 -0.29 -12.74 4.97
N GLY A 254 0.27 -11.72 4.32
CA GLY A 254 -0.29 -10.38 4.29
C GLY A 254 -0.15 -9.61 5.60
N LEU A 255 0.70 -10.07 6.52
CA LEU A 255 0.96 -9.43 7.81
C LEU A 255 2.09 -8.40 7.70
N ASP A 256 2.10 -7.43 8.62
CA ASP A 256 3.22 -6.48 8.76
C ASP A 256 4.02 -6.93 9.99
N PRO A 257 5.30 -7.33 9.86
CA PRO A 257 6.10 -7.74 11.01
C PRO A 257 6.24 -6.63 12.07
N PHE A 258 6.00 -5.38 11.69
CA PHE A 258 6.11 -4.20 12.57
C PHE A 258 4.75 -3.76 13.17
N ASP A 259 3.66 -4.50 12.96
CA ASP A 259 2.34 -4.16 13.51
C ASP A 259 2.19 -4.65 14.96
N LEU A 260 2.59 -3.80 15.91
CA LEU A 260 2.37 -3.98 17.35
C LEU A 260 1.14 -3.23 17.87
N SER A 261 0.11 -3.03 17.04
CA SER A 261 -1.16 -2.47 17.53
C SER A 261 -1.82 -3.32 18.62
N GLY A 262 -1.44 -4.60 18.73
CA GLY A 262 -2.04 -5.59 19.61
C GLY A 262 -3.38 -6.13 19.07
N GLU A 263 -3.79 -5.66 17.89
CA GLU A 263 -4.95 -6.17 17.15
C GLU A 263 -4.71 -7.63 16.75
N THR A 264 -5.78 -8.41 16.76
CA THR A 264 -5.75 -9.80 16.28
C THR A 264 -6.00 -9.84 14.78
N HIS A 265 -5.27 -10.71 14.10
CA HIS A 265 -5.38 -10.96 12.68
C HIS A 265 -6.08 -12.30 12.48
N ARG A 266 -7.36 -12.24 12.11
CA ARG A 266 -8.11 -13.44 11.77
C ARG A 266 -7.57 -14.04 10.47
N MET A 267 -7.23 -15.32 10.53
CA MET A 267 -6.59 -16.07 9.47
C MET A 267 -7.22 -17.45 9.35
N HIS A 268 -7.37 -17.90 8.12
CA HIS A 268 -7.82 -19.27 7.88
C HIS A 268 -6.64 -20.25 7.99
N ALA A 269 -6.88 -21.48 8.46
CA ALA A 269 -5.86 -22.53 8.56
C ALA A 269 -5.04 -22.70 7.26
N LEU A 270 -5.72 -22.71 6.11
CA LEU A 270 -5.10 -22.79 4.78
C LEU A 270 -4.11 -21.66 4.48
N GLN A 271 -4.40 -20.45 4.95
CA GLN A 271 -3.52 -19.31 4.74
C GLN A 271 -2.24 -19.49 5.57
N LEU A 272 -2.34 -20.14 6.73
CA LEU A 272 -1.26 -20.31 7.69
C LEU A 272 -0.38 -21.52 7.41
N ALA A 273 -0.89 -22.55 6.74
CA ALA A 273 -0.21 -23.82 6.51
C ALA A 273 0.92 -23.78 5.46
N ASP A 274 1.59 -22.64 5.30
CA ASP A 274 2.83 -22.56 4.53
C ASP A 274 3.98 -23.14 5.39
N PRO A 275 4.65 -24.22 4.98
CA PRO A 275 5.75 -24.81 5.75
C PRO A 275 6.85 -23.81 6.10
N LYS A 276 7.05 -22.77 5.27
CA LYS A 276 8.03 -21.70 5.54
C LYS A 276 7.65 -20.81 6.73
N ALA A 277 6.40 -20.83 7.16
CA ALA A 277 5.91 -20.08 8.31
C ALA A 277 6.03 -20.88 9.63
N ALA A 278 6.50 -22.12 9.63
CA ALA A 278 6.54 -22.95 10.82
C ALA A 278 7.33 -22.31 11.98
N ASP A 279 8.47 -21.72 11.69
CA ASP A 279 9.41 -21.19 12.69
C ASP A 279 8.92 -19.90 13.38
N VAL A 280 7.89 -19.25 12.83
CA VAL A 280 7.31 -18.02 13.41
C VAL A 280 6.12 -18.31 14.34
N PHE A 281 5.65 -19.55 14.42
CA PHE A 281 4.58 -19.97 15.33
C PHE A 281 5.12 -20.77 16.52
N ASP A 282 4.38 -20.74 17.63
CA ASP A 282 4.60 -21.71 18.71
C ASP A 282 4.42 -23.16 18.18
N PRO A 283 5.28 -24.13 18.54
CA PRO A 283 5.19 -25.50 18.02
C PRO A 283 3.84 -26.19 18.24
N LYS A 284 3.15 -25.90 19.35
CA LYS A 284 1.80 -26.47 19.62
C LYS A 284 0.74 -25.79 18.77
N ALA A 285 0.85 -24.48 18.56
CA ALA A 285 -0.03 -23.75 17.65
C ALA A 285 0.17 -24.19 16.20
N TRP A 286 1.42 -24.36 15.77
CA TRP A 286 1.78 -24.81 14.44
C TRP A 286 1.24 -26.21 14.13
N LYS A 287 1.40 -27.15 15.07
CA LYS A 287 0.84 -28.50 14.91
C LYS A 287 -0.66 -28.46 14.65
N ARG A 288 -1.42 -27.63 15.37
CA ARG A 288 -2.86 -27.49 15.19
C ARG A 288 -3.24 -26.85 13.85
N ILE A 289 -2.50 -25.82 13.43
CA ILE A 289 -2.68 -25.21 12.10
C ILE A 289 -2.47 -26.27 11.02
N LYS A 290 -1.43 -27.09 11.17
CA LYS A 290 -1.10 -28.16 10.24
C LYS A 290 -2.14 -29.28 10.24
N ASP A 291 -2.63 -29.67 11.41
CA ASP A 291 -3.69 -30.69 11.54
C ASP A 291 -4.97 -30.18 10.85
N ARG A 292 -5.39 -28.95 11.13
CA ARG A 292 -6.56 -28.33 10.48
C ARG A 292 -6.39 -28.10 8.98
N ALA A 293 -5.21 -27.72 8.53
CA ALA A 293 -4.94 -27.60 7.11
C ALA A 293 -4.80 -28.96 6.41
N GLY A 294 -4.45 -30.00 7.16
CA GLY A 294 -4.47 -31.39 6.70
C GLY A 294 -5.89 -31.95 6.53
N ASP A 295 -6.86 -31.43 7.29
CA ASP A 295 -8.28 -31.75 7.13
C ASP A 295 -8.87 -31.13 5.85
N ILE A 296 -8.20 -30.12 5.25
CA ILE A 296 -8.66 -29.45 4.03
C ILE A 296 -8.48 -30.38 2.85
N GLN A 297 -9.59 -30.61 2.15
CA GLN A 297 -9.57 -31.37 0.91
C GLN A 297 -9.05 -30.48 -0.23
N ILE A 298 -7.79 -30.68 -0.61
CA ILE A 298 -7.10 -29.91 -1.66
C ILE A 298 -7.65 -30.26 -3.05
N GLU A 299 -7.93 -31.53 -3.30
CA GLU A 299 -8.49 -32.01 -4.56
C GLU A 299 -9.95 -32.41 -4.37
N VAL A 300 -10.85 -31.48 -4.66
CA VAL A 300 -12.29 -31.72 -4.72
C VAL A 300 -12.68 -31.75 -6.19
N ASN A 301 -12.79 -32.96 -6.73
CA ASN A 301 -13.13 -33.23 -8.13
C ASN A 301 -14.46 -33.99 -8.26
N PRO A 302 -15.59 -33.45 -7.77
CA PRO A 302 -16.87 -34.12 -7.94
C PRO A 302 -17.22 -34.22 -9.42
N ASP A 303 -17.97 -35.28 -9.72
CA ASP A 303 -18.66 -35.41 -11.00
C ASP A 303 -19.78 -34.39 -11.10
N VAL A 304 -20.11 -34.01 -12.33
CA VAL A 304 -21.25 -33.11 -12.59
C VAL A 304 -22.54 -33.87 -12.25
N PRO A 305 -23.46 -33.29 -11.45
CA PRO A 305 -24.72 -33.94 -11.08
C PRO A 305 -25.52 -34.44 -12.28
N ASP A 306 -25.97 -35.71 -12.23
CA ASP A 306 -26.79 -36.32 -13.28
C ASP A 306 -28.12 -35.59 -13.50
N LYS A 307 -28.62 -34.91 -12.46
CA LYS A 307 -29.84 -34.08 -12.51
C LYS A 307 -29.67 -32.80 -13.34
N LEU A 308 -28.46 -32.46 -13.79
CA LEU A 308 -28.19 -31.30 -14.65
C LEU A 308 -28.57 -31.61 -16.10
N ASN A 309 -29.54 -30.85 -16.64
CA ASN A 309 -29.97 -30.96 -18.03
C ASN A 309 -29.13 -30.06 -18.96
N ALA A 310 -27.81 -30.26 -18.98
CA ALA A 310 -26.88 -29.56 -19.87
C ALA A 310 -25.50 -30.22 -19.92
N THR A 311 -24.77 -29.99 -21.02
CA THR A 311 -23.35 -30.33 -21.12
C THR A 311 -22.50 -29.10 -20.82
N LEU A 312 -21.70 -29.16 -19.75
CA LEU A 312 -20.79 -28.08 -19.38
C LEU A 312 -19.55 -28.06 -20.26
N ARG A 313 -19.03 -26.85 -20.55
CA ARG A 313 -17.70 -26.68 -21.14
C ARG A 313 -16.61 -27.01 -20.11
N PRO A 314 -15.38 -27.39 -20.52
CA PRO A 314 -14.32 -27.75 -19.58
C PRO A 314 -14.07 -26.70 -18.49
N TYR A 315 -13.95 -25.42 -18.87
CA TYR A 315 -13.77 -24.35 -17.88
C TYR A 315 -14.98 -24.18 -16.94
N GLN A 316 -16.20 -24.52 -17.38
CA GLN A 316 -17.38 -24.46 -16.50
C GLN A 316 -17.34 -25.59 -15.46
N VAL A 317 -16.84 -26.77 -15.84
CA VAL A 317 -16.57 -27.87 -14.90
C VAL A 317 -15.51 -27.45 -13.87
N ASP A 318 -14.41 -26.81 -14.30
CA ASP A 318 -13.40 -26.31 -13.38
C ASP A 318 -13.96 -25.25 -12.40
N GLY A 319 -14.86 -24.39 -12.90
CA GLY A 319 -15.53 -23.41 -12.07
C GLY A 319 -16.47 -24.04 -11.05
N PHE A 320 -17.25 -25.05 -11.46
CA PHE A 320 -18.07 -25.85 -10.55
C PHE A 320 -17.22 -26.55 -9.48
N ARG A 321 -16.12 -27.21 -9.86
CA ARG A 321 -15.20 -27.88 -8.94
C ARG A 321 -14.57 -26.92 -7.94
N PHE A 322 -14.23 -25.70 -8.39
CA PHE A 322 -13.79 -24.64 -7.47
C PHE A 322 -14.88 -24.28 -6.45
N LEU A 323 -16.15 -24.16 -6.85
CA LEU A 323 -17.24 -23.91 -5.91
C LEU A 323 -17.45 -25.07 -4.92
N ALA A 324 -17.35 -26.32 -5.40
CA ALA A 324 -17.41 -27.50 -4.54
C ALA A 324 -16.26 -27.52 -3.54
N TYR A 325 -15.02 -27.26 -3.98
CA TYR A 325 -13.86 -27.09 -3.12
C TYR A 325 -14.09 -26.06 -2.00
N LEU A 326 -14.67 -24.90 -2.33
CA LEU A 326 -14.99 -23.89 -1.33
C LEU A 326 -15.96 -24.46 -0.29
N SER A 327 -17.07 -25.03 -0.74
CA SER A 327 -18.11 -25.55 0.16
C SER A 327 -17.64 -26.70 1.05
N THR A 328 -16.95 -27.68 0.48
CA THR A 328 -16.40 -28.84 1.21
C THR A 328 -15.50 -28.41 2.37
N ASN A 329 -14.80 -27.29 2.20
CA ASN A 329 -13.90 -26.74 3.21
C ASN A 329 -14.53 -25.62 4.05
N GLY A 330 -15.85 -25.39 3.96
CA GLY A 330 -16.57 -24.38 4.75
C GLY A 330 -16.29 -22.93 4.32
N PHE A 331 -15.80 -22.72 3.09
CA PHE A 331 -15.52 -21.40 2.55
C PHE A 331 -16.70 -20.86 1.75
N GLY A 332 -16.92 -19.55 1.88
CA GLY A 332 -17.58 -18.81 0.82
C GLY A 332 -16.58 -18.27 -0.20
N GLY A 333 -17.07 -17.76 -1.31
CA GLY A 333 -16.20 -17.22 -2.34
C GLY A 333 -16.87 -16.36 -3.39
N ILE A 334 -16.05 -15.92 -4.34
CA ILE A 334 -16.42 -15.01 -5.42
C ILE A 334 -16.09 -15.67 -6.75
N LEU A 335 -17.12 -15.92 -7.56
CA LEU A 335 -16.97 -16.29 -8.97
C LEU A 335 -17.02 -15.01 -9.82
N ALA A 336 -15.83 -14.53 -10.16
CA ALA A 336 -15.57 -13.26 -10.82
C ALA A 336 -15.30 -13.37 -12.33
N ASP A 337 -15.81 -14.43 -12.97
CA ASP A 337 -15.69 -14.67 -14.42
C ASP A 337 -16.36 -13.56 -15.25
N ASP A 338 -15.79 -13.30 -16.44
CA ASP A 338 -16.36 -12.36 -17.40
C ASP A 338 -17.84 -12.66 -17.74
N MET A 339 -18.58 -11.60 -18.07
CA MET A 339 -19.98 -11.71 -18.47
C MET A 339 -20.13 -12.61 -19.71
N GLY A 340 -21.01 -13.60 -19.64
CA GLY A 340 -21.27 -14.56 -20.72
C GLY A 340 -20.54 -15.90 -20.61
N LEU A 341 -19.64 -16.09 -19.63
CA LEU A 341 -18.98 -17.39 -19.38
C LEU A 341 -19.88 -18.42 -18.64
N GLY A 342 -21.17 -18.13 -18.46
CA GLY A 342 -22.12 -19.06 -17.85
C GLY A 342 -21.99 -19.20 -16.33
N LYS A 343 -21.85 -18.09 -15.59
CA LYS A 343 -21.87 -18.09 -14.12
C LYS A 343 -23.16 -18.72 -13.55
N THR A 344 -24.30 -18.47 -14.19
CA THR A 344 -25.60 -19.02 -13.80
C THR A 344 -25.62 -20.55 -13.89
N ILE A 345 -25.18 -21.14 -15.01
CA ILE A 345 -25.17 -22.61 -15.16
C ILE A 345 -24.17 -23.28 -14.22
N GLN A 346 -23.00 -22.67 -13.99
CA GLN A 346 -22.04 -23.14 -12.98
C GLN A 346 -22.65 -23.11 -11.57
N SER A 347 -23.40 -22.05 -11.24
CA SER A 347 -24.08 -21.90 -9.95
C SER A 347 -25.21 -22.90 -9.75
N LEU A 348 -26.01 -23.17 -10.80
CA LEU A 348 -27.06 -24.19 -10.77
C LEU A 348 -26.49 -25.60 -10.61
N THR A 349 -25.38 -25.89 -11.30
CA THR A 349 -24.63 -27.15 -11.12
C THR A 349 -24.16 -27.32 -9.68
N TYR A 350 -23.57 -26.25 -9.11
CA TYR A 350 -23.15 -26.22 -7.72
C TYR A 350 -24.32 -26.41 -6.74
N VAL A 351 -25.47 -25.77 -6.99
CA VAL A 351 -26.68 -25.95 -6.17
C VAL A 351 -27.18 -27.39 -6.22
N LEU A 352 -27.26 -28.00 -7.41
CA LEU A 352 -27.67 -29.41 -7.54
C LEU A 352 -26.75 -30.34 -6.74
N TRP A 353 -25.43 -30.12 -6.86
CA TRP A 353 -24.44 -30.88 -6.10
C TRP A 353 -24.61 -30.72 -4.58
N LEU A 354 -24.82 -29.48 -4.09
CA LEU A 354 -25.07 -29.24 -2.66
C LEU A 354 -26.32 -29.96 -2.14
N ILE A 355 -27.39 -29.97 -2.93
CA ILE A 355 -28.63 -30.69 -2.57
C ILE A 355 -28.36 -32.18 -2.50
N GLU A 356 -27.65 -32.75 -3.48
CA GLU A 356 -27.28 -34.18 -3.48
C GLU A 356 -26.37 -34.55 -2.30
N GLU A 357 -25.42 -33.70 -1.92
CA GLU A 357 -24.56 -33.93 -0.75
C GLU A 357 -25.36 -33.85 0.56
N ALA A 358 -26.27 -32.89 0.69
CA ALA A 358 -27.16 -32.79 1.85
C ALA A 358 -28.08 -34.02 1.96
N GLU A 359 -28.61 -34.52 0.84
CA GLU A 359 -29.39 -35.76 0.77
C GLU A 359 -28.57 -36.97 1.22
N LYS A 360 -27.34 -37.13 0.71
CA LYS A 360 -26.42 -38.22 1.09
C LYS A 360 -26.08 -38.21 2.58
N ASN A 361 -25.86 -37.01 3.14
CA ASN A 361 -25.54 -36.83 4.56
C ASN A 361 -26.77 -36.87 5.48
N LYS A 362 -27.98 -37.06 4.93
CA LYS A 362 -29.26 -37.05 5.66
C LYS A 362 -29.47 -35.76 6.45
N GLU A 363 -29.02 -34.64 5.89
CA GLU A 363 -29.25 -33.33 6.48
C GLU A 363 -30.71 -32.91 6.34
N MET A 364 -31.18 -32.06 7.26
CA MET A 364 -32.50 -31.43 7.12
C MET A 364 -32.52 -30.58 5.86
N HIS A 365 -33.64 -30.64 5.12
CA HIS A 365 -33.86 -29.80 3.96
C HIS A 365 -33.67 -28.31 4.30
N ARG A 366 -32.91 -27.61 3.46
CA ARG A 366 -32.68 -26.16 3.55
C ARG A 366 -32.77 -25.56 2.15
N PRO A 367 -33.56 -24.49 1.95
CA PRO A 367 -33.69 -23.87 0.65
C PRO A 367 -32.43 -23.09 0.24
N VAL A 368 -32.33 -22.79 -1.04
CA VAL A 368 -31.32 -21.90 -1.63
C VAL A 368 -31.89 -20.50 -1.81
N LEU A 369 -31.11 -19.47 -1.47
CA LEU A 369 -31.47 -18.08 -1.71
C LEU A 369 -30.63 -17.50 -2.85
N VAL A 370 -31.29 -17.00 -3.89
CA VAL A 370 -30.65 -16.21 -4.96
C VAL A 370 -31.12 -14.77 -4.87
N VAL A 371 -30.17 -13.85 -4.71
CA VAL A 371 -30.42 -12.40 -4.75
C VAL A 371 -29.79 -11.84 -6.01
N CYS A 372 -30.59 -11.28 -6.91
CA CYS A 372 -30.11 -10.78 -8.20
C CYS A 372 -30.73 -9.41 -8.55
N PRO A 373 -30.23 -8.71 -9.58
CA PRO A 373 -30.93 -7.54 -10.10
C PRO A 373 -32.35 -7.88 -10.55
N LYS A 374 -33.27 -6.91 -10.43
CA LYS A 374 -34.68 -7.09 -10.84
C LYS A 374 -34.81 -7.55 -12.30
N SER A 375 -33.86 -7.16 -13.15
CA SER A 375 -33.82 -7.48 -14.58
C SER A 375 -33.62 -8.96 -14.90
N VAL A 376 -33.07 -9.75 -13.97
CA VAL A 376 -32.67 -11.14 -14.21
C VAL A 376 -33.39 -12.14 -13.31
N LEU A 377 -34.40 -11.70 -12.54
CA LEU A 377 -35.24 -12.58 -11.70
C LEU A 377 -35.85 -13.73 -12.52
N ASP A 378 -36.54 -13.35 -13.60
CA ASP A 378 -37.21 -14.31 -14.49
C ASP A 378 -36.20 -15.14 -15.30
N VAL A 379 -34.99 -14.62 -15.54
CA VAL A 379 -33.90 -15.35 -16.20
C VAL A 379 -33.43 -16.48 -15.29
N TRP A 380 -33.17 -16.20 -14.01
CA TRP A 380 -32.79 -17.25 -13.05
C TRP A 380 -33.84 -18.35 -12.94
N ALA A 381 -35.13 -17.99 -12.86
CA ALA A 381 -36.20 -18.99 -12.82
C ALA A 381 -36.29 -19.81 -14.12
N SER A 382 -36.15 -19.18 -15.28
CA SER A 382 -36.17 -19.87 -16.57
C SER A 382 -34.97 -20.79 -16.76
N GLU A 383 -33.76 -20.35 -16.38
CA GLU A 383 -32.54 -21.15 -16.51
C GLU A 383 -32.55 -22.32 -15.51
N ALA A 384 -33.06 -22.11 -14.29
CA ALA A 384 -33.27 -23.19 -13.33
C ALA A 384 -34.27 -24.22 -13.87
N GLN A 385 -35.40 -23.80 -14.43
CA GLN A 385 -36.36 -24.74 -15.04
C GLN A 385 -35.76 -25.51 -16.22
N LYS A 386 -34.89 -24.86 -17.00
CA LYS A 386 -34.24 -25.47 -18.17
C LYS A 386 -33.13 -26.47 -17.78
N PHE A 387 -32.24 -26.07 -16.89
CA PHE A 387 -31.02 -26.82 -16.55
C PHE A 387 -31.16 -27.69 -15.29
N ALA A 388 -32.11 -27.38 -14.41
CA ALA A 388 -32.35 -28.08 -13.15
C ALA A 388 -33.86 -28.29 -12.93
N PRO A 389 -34.58 -28.98 -13.84
CA PRO A 389 -36.04 -29.06 -13.84
C PRO A 389 -36.65 -29.68 -12.56
N GLY A 390 -35.87 -30.42 -11.78
CA GLY A 390 -36.29 -30.98 -10.49
C GLY A 390 -36.28 -29.99 -9.32
N VAL A 391 -35.76 -28.77 -9.50
CA VAL A 391 -35.67 -27.75 -8.44
C VAL A 391 -36.93 -26.89 -8.44
N ARG A 392 -37.67 -26.87 -7.32
CA ARG A 392 -38.86 -26.03 -7.13
C ARG A 392 -38.45 -24.59 -6.86
N VAL A 393 -38.60 -23.72 -7.86
CA VAL A 393 -38.20 -22.31 -7.80
C VAL A 393 -39.39 -21.39 -7.54
N LYS A 394 -39.29 -20.50 -6.55
CA LYS A 394 -40.23 -19.39 -6.32
C LYS A 394 -39.54 -18.05 -6.56
N VAL A 395 -40.15 -17.19 -7.37
CA VAL A 395 -39.71 -15.80 -7.57
C VAL A 395 -40.51 -14.90 -6.65
N LEU A 396 -39.85 -14.26 -5.68
CA LEU A 396 -40.49 -13.29 -4.80
C LEU A 396 -40.70 -11.98 -5.57
N ARG A 397 -41.93 -11.46 -5.61
CA ARG A 397 -42.24 -10.16 -6.24
C ARG A 397 -42.61 -9.08 -5.24
N ASN A 398 -43.33 -9.44 -4.18
CA ASN A 398 -43.68 -8.52 -3.09
C ASN A 398 -43.30 -9.12 -1.73
N ARG A 399 -43.34 -8.30 -0.67
CA ARG A 399 -42.98 -8.76 0.68
C ARG A 399 -44.03 -9.75 1.19
N GLU A 400 -45.29 -9.50 0.87
CA GLU A 400 -46.47 -10.23 1.33
C GLU A 400 -46.49 -11.67 0.80
N ASP A 401 -45.80 -11.92 -0.31
CA ASP A 401 -45.67 -13.25 -0.94
C ASP A 401 -44.65 -14.15 -0.20
N LEU A 402 -43.88 -13.60 0.74
CA LEU A 402 -42.89 -14.34 1.51
C LEU A 402 -43.53 -15.04 2.71
N ASN A 403 -43.72 -16.35 2.58
CA ASN A 403 -44.12 -17.23 3.68
C ASN A 403 -42.93 -18.08 4.12
N VAL A 404 -42.51 -17.91 5.37
CA VAL A 404 -41.32 -18.58 5.94
C VAL A 404 -41.48 -20.10 5.96
N LYS A 405 -42.64 -20.62 6.36
CA LYS A 405 -42.88 -22.08 6.46
C LYS A 405 -42.90 -22.74 5.08
N GLU A 406 -43.66 -22.18 4.15
CA GLU A 406 -43.70 -22.64 2.76
C GLU A 406 -42.30 -22.65 2.13
N THR A 407 -41.49 -21.62 2.42
CA THR A 407 -40.11 -21.54 1.90
C THR A 407 -39.19 -22.60 2.49
N GLN A 408 -39.41 -23.03 3.73
CA GLN A 408 -38.59 -24.06 4.38
C GLN A 408 -38.96 -25.48 3.94
N GLU A 409 -40.25 -25.74 3.67
CA GLU A 409 -40.79 -27.09 3.46
C GLU A 409 -41.02 -27.40 1.97
N ASP A 410 -41.52 -26.44 1.19
CA ASP A 410 -42.09 -26.68 -0.14
C ASP A 410 -41.25 -26.15 -1.31
N ILE A 411 -40.17 -25.42 -1.03
CA ILE A 411 -39.40 -24.67 -2.02
C ILE A 411 -37.93 -25.02 -1.90
N ASP A 412 -37.29 -25.32 -3.03
CA ASP A 412 -35.86 -25.64 -3.06
C ASP A 412 -35.02 -24.39 -3.35
N MET A 413 -35.56 -23.42 -4.10
CA MET A 413 -34.90 -22.15 -4.42
C MET A 413 -35.83 -20.94 -4.38
N LEU A 414 -35.47 -19.93 -3.59
CA LEU A 414 -36.11 -18.62 -3.57
C LEU A 414 -35.26 -17.60 -4.35
N VAL A 415 -35.84 -16.96 -5.35
CA VAL A 415 -35.20 -15.90 -6.14
C VAL A 415 -35.83 -14.56 -5.83
N LEU A 416 -35.02 -13.58 -5.40
CA LEU A 416 -35.49 -12.24 -5.05
C LEU A 416 -34.49 -11.17 -5.47
N ASN A 417 -34.90 -9.90 -5.42
CA ASN A 417 -34.04 -8.77 -5.76
C ASN A 417 -33.47 -8.05 -4.53
N TYR A 418 -32.41 -7.27 -4.72
CA TYR A 418 -31.76 -6.51 -3.65
C TYR A 418 -32.69 -5.53 -2.89
N ALA A 419 -33.75 -5.04 -3.53
CA ALA A 419 -34.73 -4.19 -2.84
C ALA A 419 -35.61 -5.02 -1.89
N GLN A 420 -35.99 -6.23 -2.28
CA GLN A 420 -36.71 -7.17 -1.43
C GLN A 420 -35.84 -7.70 -0.30
N LEU A 421 -34.55 -8.02 -0.54
CA LEU A 421 -33.61 -8.40 0.51
C LEU A 421 -33.59 -7.38 1.65
N ARG A 422 -33.53 -6.09 1.29
CA ARG A 422 -33.54 -4.98 2.24
C ARG A 422 -34.82 -4.89 3.06
N VAL A 423 -35.97 -5.21 2.47
CA VAL A 423 -37.27 -5.07 3.11
C VAL A 423 -37.59 -6.32 3.93
N CYS A 424 -37.26 -7.50 3.43
CA CYS A 424 -37.63 -8.80 4.01
C CYS A 424 -36.55 -9.39 4.92
N GLY A 425 -35.45 -8.68 5.20
CA GLY A 425 -34.30 -9.19 5.94
C GLY A 425 -34.66 -9.92 7.24
N ASP A 426 -35.57 -9.36 8.04
CA ASP A 426 -36.00 -9.96 9.31
C ASP A 426 -36.61 -11.37 9.11
N LEU A 427 -37.51 -11.52 8.12
CA LEU A 427 -38.14 -12.82 7.79
C LEU A 427 -37.16 -13.79 7.13
N LEU A 428 -36.23 -13.28 6.31
CA LEU A 428 -35.22 -14.11 5.64
C LEU A 428 -34.20 -14.67 6.64
N ASN A 429 -33.95 -13.99 7.75
CA ASN A 429 -33.08 -14.45 8.83
C ASN A 429 -33.70 -15.56 9.70
N GLU A 430 -35.02 -15.77 9.63
CA GLU A 430 -35.68 -16.91 10.29
C GLU A 430 -35.45 -18.24 9.53
N ILE A 431 -34.95 -18.15 8.30
CA ILE A 431 -34.70 -19.29 7.42
C ILE A 431 -33.21 -19.63 7.42
N LYS A 432 -32.90 -20.92 7.64
CA LYS A 432 -31.54 -21.45 7.44
C LYS A 432 -31.36 -21.85 5.99
N TRP A 433 -30.41 -21.21 5.32
CA TRP A 433 -30.16 -21.41 3.89
C TRP A 433 -29.06 -22.45 3.67
N LEU A 434 -29.26 -23.32 2.67
CA LEU A 434 -28.21 -24.24 2.19
C LEU A 434 -27.08 -23.45 1.54
N THR A 435 -27.44 -22.50 0.68
CA THR A 435 -26.51 -21.51 0.13
C THR A 435 -27.23 -20.21 -0.18
N THR A 436 -26.51 -19.10 -0.04
CA THR A 436 -26.95 -17.78 -0.49
C THR A 436 -26.04 -17.30 -1.61
N ILE A 437 -26.65 -17.01 -2.76
CA ILE A 437 -25.98 -16.56 -3.98
C ILE A 437 -26.36 -15.10 -4.24
N LEU A 438 -25.37 -14.21 -4.26
CA LEU A 438 -25.53 -12.82 -4.66
C LEU A 438 -25.06 -12.65 -6.11
N ASP A 439 -26.00 -12.53 -7.03
CA ASP A 439 -25.72 -12.24 -8.44
C ASP A 439 -25.57 -10.73 -8.67
N GLU A 440 -24.61 -10.34 -9.50
CA GLU A 440 -24.12 -8.97 -9.64
C GLU A 440 -23.82 -8.32 -8.27
N GLY A 441 -22.96 -8.99 -7.50
CA GLY A 441 -22.61 -8.63 -6.12
C GLY A 441 -22.16 -7.20 -5.88
N GLN A 442 -21.73 -6.45 -6.91
CA GLN A 442 -21.43 -5.03 -6.81
C GLN A 442 -22.59 -4.18 -6.26
N GLN A 443 -23.82 -4.68 -6.26
CA GLN A 443 -24.97 -4.04 -5.61
C GLN A 443 -24.78 -3.85 -4.09
N ILE A 444 -23.94 -4.66 -3.45
CA ILE A 444 -23.59 -4.52 -2.03
C ILE A 444 -22.20 -3.90 -1.81
N LYS A 445 -21.62 -3.22 -2.81
CA LYS A 445 -20.29 -2.58 -2.70
C LYS A 445 -20.18 -1.56 -1.56
N ASN A 446 -21.29 -0.90 -1.21
CA ASN A 446 -21.35 -0.03 -0.05
C ASN A 446 -21.70 -0.85 1.21
N PRO A 447 -20.75 -1.07 2.14
CA PRO A 447 -20.98 -1.89 3.32
C PRO A 447 -22.01 -1.29 4.29
N ASP A 448 -22.23 0.02 4.22
CA ASP A 448 -23.18 0.74 5.07
C ASP A 448 -24.62 0.65 4.54
N SER A 449 -24.81 0.18 3.29
CA SER A 449 -26.13 0.01 2.71
C SER A 449 -26.95 -1.03 3.47
N LYS A 450 -28.26 -0.80 3.60
CA LYS A 450 -29.14 -1.76 4.28
C LYS A 450 -29.14 -3.14 3.59
N ALA A 451 -29.03 -3.19 2.26
CA ALA A 451 -28.90 -4.44 1.52
C ALA A 451 -27.63 -5.21 1.90
N ALA A 452 -26.48 -4.55 2.01
CA ALA A 452 -25.22 -5.19 2.43
C ALA A 452 -25.27 -5.67 3.89
N LYS A 453 -25.92 -4.91 4.78
CA LYS A 453 -26.13 -5.32 6.18
C LYS A 453 -27.00 -6.58 6.27
N CYS A 454 -28.19 -6.55 5.65
CA CYS A 454 -29.09 -7.71 5.61
C CYS A 454 -28.41 -8.93 4.98
N ALA A 455 -27.66 -8.76 3.88
CA ALA A 455 -26.93 -9.86 3.25
C ALA A 455 -25.97 -10.58 4.22
N ARG A 456 -25.22 -9.81 5.03
CA ARG A 456 -24.25 -10.38 5.98
C ARG A 456 -24.89 -11.10 7.18
N GLU A 457 -26.10 -10.69 7.54
CA GLU A 457 -26.87 -11.22 8.68
C GLU A 457 -27.54 -12.56 8.37
N LEU A 458 -27.71 -12.92 7.08
CA LEU A 458 -28.34 -14.18 6.66
C LEU A 458 -27.62 -15.41 7.24
N ASP A 459 -28.39 -16.31 7.85
CA ASP A 459 -27.93 -17.62 8.32
C ASP A 459 -27.85 -18.60 7.13
N SER A 460 -26.66 -18.74 6.57
CA SER A 460 -26.41 -19.50 5.35
C SER A 460 -25.16 -20.34 5.49
N ALA A 461 -25.28 -21.64 5.21
CA ALA A 461 -24.18 -22.58 5.31
C ALA A 461 -23.08 -22.30 4.26
N ASN A 462 -23.48 -21.89 3.06
CA ASN A 462 -22.56 -21.55 1.97
C ASN A 462 -22.87 -20.16 1.41
N ARG A 463 -21.85 -19.40 1.03
CA ARG A 463 -22.01 -18.02 0.56
C ARG A 463 -21.24 -17.78 -0.72
N LEU A 464 -21.96 -17.43 -1.79
CA LEU A 464 -21.41 -17.24 -3.12
C LEU A 464 -21.74 -15.85 -3.64
N VAL A 465 -20.74 -15.17 -4.19
CA VAL A 465 -20.91 -13.92 -4.93
C VAL A 465 -20.57 -14.14 -6.40
N LEU A 466 -21.46 -13.74 -7.30
CA LEU A 466 -21.23 -13.70 -8.73
C LEU A 466 -21.08 -12.26 -9.17
N THR A 467 -20.03 -11.95 -9.93
CA THR A 467 -19.85 -10.59 -10.48
C THR A 467 -18.92 -10.63 -11.70
N GLY A 468 -19.14 -9.80 -12.71
CA GLY A 468 -18.13 -9.62 -13.77
C GLY A 468 -17.01 -8.65 -13.37
N THR A 469 -17.30 -7.78 -12.41
CA THR A 469 -16.48 -6.62 -12.05
C THR A 469 -16.35 -6.53 -10.52
N PRO A 470 -15.54 -7.41 -9.89
CA PRO A 470 -15.40 -7.46 -8.44
C PRO A 470 -14.80 -6.17 -7.86
N ILE A 471 -14.02 -5.42 -8.66
CA ILE A 471 -13.48 -4.10 -8.33
C ILE A 471 -14.02 -3.10 -9.35
N GLU A 472 -14.89 -2.18 -8.92
CA GLU A 472 -15.36 -1.11 -9.81
C GLU A 472 -14.58 0.19 -9.59
N ASN A 473 -14.45 0.66 -8.35
CA ASN A 473 -13.92 2.00 -8.07
C ASN A 473 -12.93 2.05 -6.91
N ARG A 474 -13.07 1.19 -5.89
CA ARG A 474 -12.26 1.24 -4.67
C ARG A 474 -11.98 -0.15 -4.13
N LEU A 475 -10.84 -0.32 -3.44
CA LEU A 475 -10.52 -1.56 -2.72
C LEU A 475 -11.56 -1.91 -1.64
N LEU A 476 -12.26 -0.90 -1.11
CA LEU A 476 -13.36 -1.10 -0.16
C LEU A 476 -14.52 -1.92 -0.76
N ASP A 477 -14.71 -1.89 -2.08
CA ASP A 477 -15.74 -2.68 -2.76
C ASP A 477 -15.48 -4.18 -2.51
N MET A 478 -14.22 -4.63 -2.64
CA MET A 478 -13.80 -6.00 -2.32
C MET A 478 -14.02 -6.36 -0.86
N TRP A 479 -13.74 -5.42 0.06
CA TRP A 479 -13.96 -5.67 1.47
C TRP A 479 -15.43 -5.96 1.75
N SER A 480 -16.35 -5.22 1.13
CA SER A 480 -17.79 -5.43 1.32
C SER A 480 -18.25 -6.80 0.80
N LEU A 481 -17.76 -7.23 -0.37
CA LEU A 481 -18.06 -8.55 -0.93
C LEU A 481 -17.54 -9.68 -0.03
N MET A 482 -16.28 -9.59 0.41
CA MET A 482 -15.69 -10.59 1.29
C MET A 482 -16.31 -10.57 2.69
N ALA A 483 -16.78 -9.44 3.19
CA ALA A 483 -17.49 -9.39 4.47
C ALA A 483 -18.81 -10.17 4.44
N PHE A 484 -19.40 -10.38 3.25
CA PHE A 484 -20.49 -11.33 3.05
C PHE A 484 -19.96 -12.76 2.82
N ALA A 485 -19.13 -12.96 1.79
CA ALA A 485 -18.70 -14.27 1.34
C ALA A 485 -17.90 -15.02 2.42
N MET A 486 -16.94 -14.35 3.06
CA MET A 486 -16.09 -14.93 4.10
C MET A 486 -15.90 -13.94 5.26
N PRO A 487 -16.90 -13.83 6.17
CA PRO A 487 -16.86 -12.89 7.29
C PRO A 487 -15.57 -13.02 8.11
N GLY A 488 -14.95 -11.88 8.41
CA GLY A 488 -13.73 -11.83 9.22
C GLY A 488 -12.41 -12.02 8.46
N VAL A 489 -12.41 -12.54 7.22
CA VAL A 489 -11.15 -12.84 6.47
C VAL A 489 -10.27 -11.61 6.22
N LEU A 490 -10.87 -10.44 6.10
CA LEU A 490 -10.18 -9.15 5.90
C LEU A 490 -10.20 -8.27 7.15
N GLY A 491 -10.61 -8.80 8.30
CA GLY A 491 -10.76 -8.07 9.55
C GLY A 491 -11.80 -6.94 9.49
N SER A 492 -11.70 -6.01 10.45
CA SER A 492 -12.59 -4.85 10.51
C SER A 492 -12.35 -3.88 9.34
N ARG A 493 -13.33 -3.02 9.05
CA ARG A 493 -13.19 -1.98 8.02
C ARG A 493 -12.04 -1.02 8.30
N ALA A 494 -11.83 -0.67 9.57
CA ALA A 494 -10.73 0.21 9.99
C ALA A 494 -9.37 -0.45 9.75
N TYR A 495 -9.25 -1.72 10.12
CA TYR A 495 -8.07 -2.55 9.84
C TYR A 495 -7.80 -2.62 8.33
N PHE A 496 -8.81 -2.95 7.53
CA PHE A 496 -8.68 -3.06 6.08
C PHE A 496 -8.16 -1.77 5.44
N LYS A 497 -8.74 -0.63 5.81
CA LYS A 497 -8.34 0.68 5.28
C LYS A 497 -6.89 1.04 5.66
N LYS A 498 -6.50 0.77 6.91
CA LYS A 498 -5.14 1.04 7.40
C LYS A 498 -4.09 0.16 6.73
N ARG A 499 -4.44 -1.09 6.41
CA ARG A 499 -3.48 -2.13 6.01
C ARG A 499 -3.39 -2.35 4.50
N PHE A 500 -4.52 -2.35 3.81
CA PHE A 500 -4.63 -2.69 2.38
C PHE A 500 -4.96 -1.48 1.50
N ASP A 501 -5.72 -0.49 1.98
CA ASP A 501 -6.09 0.71 1.21
C ASP A 501 -5.05 1.86 1.34
N LYS A 502 -3.75 1.51 1.30
CA LYS A 502 -2.64 2.47 1.31
C LYS A 502 -2.10 2.69 -0.10
N ARG A 503 -2.60 3.73 -0.78
CA ARG A 503 -2.19 4.12 -2.14
C ARG A 503 -0.67 4.29 -2.36
N LYS A 504 0.12 4.49 -1.30
CA LYS A 504 1.57 4.72 -1.35
C LYS A 504 2.42 3.49 -0.99
N ASP A 505 1.82 2.33 -0.71
CA ASP A 505 2.53 1.10 -0.35
C ASP A 505 2.39 0.06 -1.47
N PRO A 506 3.42 -0.13 -2.32
CA PRO A 506 3.38 -1.10 -3.42
C PRO A 506 3.10 -2.55 -2.96
N LEU A 507 3.47 -2.90 -1.72
CA LEU A 507 3.28 -4.25 -1.20
C LEU A 507 1.86 -4.49 -0.69
N SER A 508 1.05 -3.43 -0.49
CA SER A 508 -0.31 -3.56 0.05
C SER A 508 -1.25 -4.34 -0.87
N GLN A 509 -1.13 -4.16 -2.18
CA GLN A 509 -1.92 -4.87 -3.17
C GLN A 509 -1.55 -6.36 -3.24
N ASN A 510 -0.26 -6.69 -3.19
CA ASN A 510 0.21 -8.08 -3.21
C ASN A 510 -0.31 -8.85 -1.99
N ARG A 511 -0.29 -8.22 -0.81
CA ARG A 511 -0.84 -8.82 0.42
C ARG A 511 -2.34 -9.05 0.35
N LEU A 512 -3.08 -8.10 -0.23
CA LEU A 512 -4.52 -8.28 -0.44
C LEU A 512 -4.79 -9.40 -1.46
N ALA A 513 -4.07 -9.43 -2.57
CA ALA A 513 -4.22 -10.46 -3.59
C ALA A 513 -3.94 -11.85 -3.03
N ALA A 514 -2.89 -12.02 -2.22
CA ALA A 514 -2.58 -13.27 -1.54
C ALA A 514 -3.71 -13.73 -0.61
N ARG A 515 -4.36 -12.80 0.11
CA ARG A 515 -5.51 -13.10 0.98
C ARG A 515 -6.76 -13.52 0.22
N LEU A 516 -6.98 -12.96 -0.97
CA LEU A 516 -8.20 -13.19 -1.76
C LEU A 516 -8.10 -14.44 -2.66
N ARG A 517 -6.89 -14.77 -3.13
CA ARG A 517 -6.64 -15.82 -4.13
C ARG A 517 -7.33 -17.17 -3.85
N PRO A 518 -7.38 -17.70 -2.61
CA PRO A 518 -8.03 -18.98 -2.34
C PRO A 518 -9.56 -18.96 -2.51
N PHE A 519 -10.17 -17.77 -2.46
CA PHE A 519 -11.62 -17.60 -2.38
C PHE A 519 -12.20 -16.88 -3.61
N LEU A 520 -11.36 -16.56 -4.60
CA LEU A 520 -11.75 -15.80 -5.79
C LEU A 520 -11.25 -16.48 -7.06
N LEU A 521 -12.18 -16.83 -7.93
CA LEU A 521 -11.89 -17.31 -9.27
C LEU A 521 -12.27 -16.23 -10.28
N ARG A 522 -11.30 -15.77 -11.09
CA ARG A 522 -11.52 -14.76 -12.15
C ARG A 522 -10.88 -15.24 -13.44
N ARG A 523 -11.68 -15.45 -14.48
CA ARG A 523 -11.22 -15.83 -15.82
C ARG A 523 -11.79 -14.88 -16.87
N THR A 524 -10.96 -14.55 -17.85
CA THR A 524 -11.36 -13.70 -18.98
C THR A 524 -11.81 -14.53 -20.17
N LYS A 525 -12.63 -13.97 -21.06
CA LYS A 525 -13.05 -14.67 -22.30
C LYS A 525 -11.86 -15.17 -23.13
N LEU A 526 -10.80 -14.36 -23.23
CA LEU A 526 -9.58 -14.71 -23.95
C LEU A 526 -8.86 -15.94 -23.37
N GLN A 527 -8.95 -16.15 -22.05
CA GLN A 527 -8.30 -17.28 -21.39
C GLN A 527 -9.03 -18.60 -21.63
N VAL A 528 -10.36 -18.59 -21.74
CA VAL A 528 -11.18 -19.82 -21.63
C VAL A 528 -12.11 -20.08 -22.81
N ALA A 529 -12.36 -19.09 -23.65
CA ALA A 529 -13.28 -19.19 -24.77
C ALA A 529 -12.59 -18.73 -26.07
N GLN A 530 -11.52 -19.43 -26.44
CA GLN A 530 -10.73 -19.17 -27.65
C GLN A 530 -11.55 -19.32 -28.95
N ASP A 531 -12.68 -20.03 -28.90
CA ASP A 531 -13.60 -20.21 -30.03
C ASP A 531 -14.49 -18.98 -30.31
N LEU A 532 -14.49 -17.97 -29.43
CA LEU A 532 -15.27 -16.75 -29.66
C LEU A 532 -14.56 -15.85 -30.68
N PRO A 533 -15.27 -15.34 -31.72
CA PRO A 533 -14.68 -14.37 -32.62
C PRO A 533 -14.23 -13.12 -31.84
N PRO A 534 -13.12 -12.49 -32.25
CA PRO A 534 -12.61 -11.30 -31.57
C PRO A 534 -13.66 -10.18 -31.61
N ARG A 535 -13.80 -9.46 -30.50
CA ARG A 535 -14.62 -8.24 -30.46
C ARG A 535 -13.89 -7.16 -31.27
N THR A 536 -14.54 -6.63 -32.29
CA THR A 536 -14.13 -5.39 -32.95
C THR A 536 -14.78 -4.20 -32.24
N GLU A 537 -13.98 -3.18 -31.96
CA GLU A 537 -14.46 -1.91 -31.41
C GLU A 537 -14.11 -0.81 -32.40
N GLU A 538 -15.12 -0.09 -32.87
CA GLU A 538 -14.98 1.01 -33.81
C GLU A 538 -15.61 2.27 -33.21
N GLU A 539 -14.86 3.36 -33.21
CA GLU A 539 -15.33 4.65 -32.75
C GLU A 539 -15.79 5.50 -33.94
N VAL A 540 -17.11 5.72 -34.03
CA VAL A 540 -17.69 6.57 -35.08
C VAL A 540 -17.77 8.01 -34.57
N TYR A 541 -16.94 8.87 -35.16
CA TYR A 541 -16.87 10.29 -34.82
C TYR A 541 -17.91 11.11 -35.60
N SER A 542 -19.00 11.49 -34.94
CA SER A 542 -20.03 12.35 -35.52
C SER A 542 -19.73 13.84 -35.24
N LYS A 543 -19.70 14.66 -36.28
CA LYS A 543 -19.47 16.11 -36.16
C LYS A 543 -20.79 16.83 -35.86
N MET A 544 -20.83 17.60 -34.77
CA MET A 544 -22.00 18.44 -34.46
C MET A 544 -22.14 19.58 -35.48
N GLU A 545 -23.32 19.75 -36.04
CA GLU A 545 -23.63 20.79 -37.02
C GLU A 545 -24.79 21.68 -36.55
N ASN A 546 -24.95 22.82 -37.22
CA ASN A 546 -26.09 23.73 -37.07
C ASN A 546 -26.42 24.07 -35.61
N ILE A 547 -27.71 23.99 -35.26
CA ILE A 547 -28.25 24.33 -33.95
C ILE A 547 -27.63 23.52 -32.81
N GLN A 548 -27.24 22.26 -33.05
CA GLN A 548 -26.59 21.43 -32.04
C GLN A 548 -25.24 22.03 -31.61
N GLN A 549 -24.45 22.51 -32.57
CA GLN A 549 -23.16 23.14 -32.29
C GLN A 549 -23.32 24.49 -31.57
N GLU A 550 -24.32 25.29 -31.96
CA GLU A 550 -24.62 26.57 -31.33
C GLU A 550 -25.01 26.39 -29.85
N LEU A 551 -25.94 25.47 -29.58
CA LEU A 551 -26.39 25.13 -28.23
C LEU A 551 -25.23 24.62 -27.37
N TYR A 552 -24.38 23.76 -27.93
CA TYR A 552 -23.20 23.25 -27.23
C TYR A 552 -22.24 24.38 -26.84
N LYS A 553 -21.91 25.27 -27.78
CA LYS A 553 -21.03 26.42 -27.53
C LYS A 553 -21.64 27.38 -26.51
N ALA A 554 -22.96 27.62 -26.57
CA ALA A 554 -23.67 28.48 -25.63
C ALA A 554 -23.61 27.92 -24.20
N GLU A 555 -23.91 26.63 -24.02
CA GLU A 555 -23.85 25.99 -22.69
C GLU A 555 -22.40 25.87 -22.18
N LEU A 556 -21.42 25.61 -23.06
CA LEU A 556 -20.01 25.61 -22.69
C LEU A 556 -19.56 26.98 -22.18
N LYS A 557 -19.91 28.07 -22.89
CA LYS A 557 -19.62 29.44 -22.43
C LYS A 557 -20.28 29.74 -21.09
N ARG A 558 -21.51 29.27 -20.87
CA ARG A 558 -22.22 29.41 -19.60
C ARG A 558 -21.47 28.73 -18.45
N ILE A 559 -21.01 27.49 -18.66
CA ILE A 559 -20.23 26.74 -17.67
C ILE A 559 -18.89 27.42 -17.40
N GLN A 560 -18.17 27.84 -18.45
CA GLN A 560 -16.91 28.57 -18.32
C GLN A 560 -17.08 29.88 -17.53
N LYS A 561 -18.16 30.64 -17.79
CA LYS A 561 -18.46 31.85 -17.03
C LYS A 561 -18.80 31.56 -15.56
N ALA A 562 -19.46 30.45 -15.27
CA ALA A 562 -19.74 30.04 -13.90
C ALA A 562 -18.47 29.57 -13.14
N LEU A 563 -17.42 29.18 -13.86
CA LEU A 563 -16.12 28.81 -13.31
C LEU A 563 -15.17 30.00 -13.13
N LEU A 564 -15.32 31.05 -13.95
CA LEU A 564 -14.57 32.30 -13.85
C LEU A 564 -14.88 32.99 -12.51
N GLY A 565 -13.90 33.01 -11.60
CA GLY A 565 -14.01 33.59 -10.26
C GLY A 565 -14.05 32.57 -9.10
N LEU A 566 -13.84 31.28 -9.38
CA LEU A 566 -13.70 30.23 -8.35
C LEU A 566 -12.22 29.90 -8.13
N ASP A 567 -11.56 30.64 -7.25
CA ASP A 567 -10.12 30.48 -6.99
C ASP A 567 -9.80 29.53 -5.81
N SER A 568 -10.83 28.91 -5.21
CA SER A 568 -10.66 27.98 -4.08
C SER A 568 -11.49 26.70 -4.23
N ASP A 569 -10.96 25.60 -3.68
CA ASP A 569 -11.63 24.28 -3.65
C ASP A 569 -13.01 24.33 -2.97
N GLU A 570 -13.20 25.24 -2.00
CA GLU A 570 -14.48 25.43 -1.31
C GLU A 570 -15.52 26.11 -2.20
N ALA A 571 -15.10 27.08 -3.02
CA ALA A 571 -15.95 27.74 -3.99
C ALA A 571 -16.37 26.78 -5.12
N VAL A 572 -15.45 25.90 -5.56
CA VAL A 572 -15.74 24.81 -6.51
C VAL A 572 -16.71 23.80 -5.91
N LYS A 573 -16.54 23.37 -4.65
CA LYS A 573 -17.49 22.47 -3.97
C LYS A 573 -18.89 23.08 -3.86
N LYS A 574 -18.99 24.36 -3.54
CA LYS A 574 -20.28 25.09 -3.44
C LYS A 574 -21.01 25.15 -4.79
N ASN A 575 -20.26 25.25 -5.90
CA ASN A 575 -20.82 25.29 -7.26
C ASN A 575 -20.81 23.95 -8.00
N SER A 576 -20.38 22.87 -7.35
CA SER A 576 -20.27 21.53 -7.95
C SER A 576 -21.58 21.06 -8.59
N PHE A 577 -22.72 21.36 -7.97
CA PHE A 577 -24.03 21.02 -8.50
C PHE A 577 -24.32 21.69 -9.84
N ALA A 578 -24.04 23.00 -9.97
CA ALA A 578 -24.24 23.75 -11.21
C ALA A 578 -23.32 23.26 -12.34
N ILE A 579 -22.06 22.92 -12.00
CA ILE A 579 -21.10 22.36 -12.95
C ILE A 579 -21.57 21.00 -13.45
N LEU A 580 -21.97 20.10 -12.54
CA LEU A 580 -22.49 18.78 -12.90
C LEU A 580 -23.77 18.87 -13.75
N GLN A 581 -24.66 19.82 -13.45
CA GLN A 581 -25.85 20.09 -14.26
C GLN A 581 -25.48 20.58 -15.67
N GLY A 582 -24.50 21.47 -15.79
CA GLY A 582 -24.00 21.94 -17.08
C GLY A 582 -23.37 20.82 -17.90
N LEU A 583 -22.51 19.99 -17.29
CA LEU A 583 -21.92 18.81 -17.95
C LEU A 583 -23.00 17.81 -18.41
N MET A 584 -24.04 17.61 -17.60
CA MET A 584 -25.19 16.77 -17.98
C MET A 584 -25.90 17.33 -19.21
N ARG A 585 -26.11 18.65 -19.28
CA ARG A 585 -26.72 19.30 -20.45
C ARG A 585 -25.84 19.22 -21.69
N LEU A 586 -24.53 19.43 -21.56
CA LEU A 586 -23.60 19.23 -22.67
C LEU A 586 -23.70 17.79 -23.22
N ARG A 587 -23.75 16.79 -22.33
CA ARG A 587 -23.95 15.38 -22.73
C ARG A 587 -25.28 15.16 -23.44
N GLN A 588 -26.37 15.79 -22.99
CA GLN A 588 -27.67 15.73 -23.66
C GLN A 588 -27.62 16.38 -25.04
N ILE A 589 -27.05 17.59 -25.17
CA ILE A 589 -26.89 18.29 -26.46
C ILE A 589 -26.10 17.43 -27.44
N CYS A 590 -24.99 16.80 -27.01
CA CYS A 590 -24.20 15.90 -27.85
C CYS A 590 -24.98 14.66 -28.32
N CYS A 591 -26.04 14.25 -27.62
CA CYS A 591 -26.92 13.18 -28.06
C CYS A 591 -27.98 13.72 -29.02
N HIS A 592 -28.78 14.69 -28.58
CA HIS A 592 -29.80 15.34 -29.41
C HIS A 592 -30.30 16.65 -28.77
N PRO A 593 -30.41 17.77 -29.52
CA PRO A 593 -30.92 19.04 -29.01
C PRO A 593 -32.31 18.96 -28.34
N GLY A 594 -33.20 18.15 -28.90
CA GLY A 594 -34.53 17.90 -28.33
C GLY A 594 -34.56 17.32 -26.90
N LEU A 595 -33.44 16.80 -26.38
CA LEU A 595 -33.35 16.32 -25.00
C LEU A 595 -33.28 17.44 -23.96
N ILE A 596 -32.87 18.65 -24.37
CA ILE A 596 -32.81 19.82 -23.49
C ILE A 596 -34.01 20.74 -23.65
N ASP A 597 -34.56 20.84 -24.85
CA ASP A 597 -35.68 21.72 -25.16
C ASP A 597 -36.58 21.08 -26.24
N PRO A 598 -37.85 20.80 -25.93
CA PRO A 598 -38.80 20.17 -26.84
C PRO A 598 -38.97 20.88 -28.19
N LYS A 599 -38.67 22.18 -28.28
CA LYS A 599 -38.79 22.90 -29.56
C LYS A 599 -37.83 22.39 -30.64
N TYR A 600 -36.74 21.72 -30.23
CA TYR A 600 -35.76 21.12 -31.14
C TYR A 600 -35.95 19.62 -31.34
N LEU A 601 -37.13 19.05 -31.03
CA LEU A 601 -37.41 17.62 -31.27
C LEU A 601 -37.40 17.24 -32.75
N LYS A 602 -37.64 18.20 -33.64
CA LYS A 602 -37.65 17.99 -35.10
C LYS A 602 -36.30 18.24 -35.77
N GLU A 603 -35.35 18.80 -35.03
CA GLU A 603 -34.00 19.04 -35.53
C GLU A 603 -33.24 17.71 -35.54
N GLU A 604 -32.41 17.47 -36.55
CA GLU A 604 -31.54 16.31 -36.54
C GLU A 604 -30.36 16.49 -35.57
N SER A 605 -29.73 15.38 -35.19
CA SER A 605 -28.48 15.40 -34.46
C SER A 605 -27.44 14.53 -35.13
N ALA A 606 -26.17 14.91 -34.99
CA ALA A 606 -25.08 14.19 -35.63
C ALA A 606 -25.05 12.69 -35.29
N LYS A 607 -25.47 12.34 -34.06
CA LYS A 607 -25.55 10.94 -33.61
C LYS A 607 -26.80 10.22 -34.13
N MET A 608 -27.93 10.89 -34.32
CA MET A 608 -29.10 10.29 -34.96
C MET A 608 -28.79 9.95 -36.40
N GLU A 609 -28.24 10.90 -37.17
CA GLU A 609 -27.85 10.69 -38.56
C GLU A 609 -26.84 9.54 -38.69
N SER A 610 -25.77 9.56 -37.88
CA SER A 610 -24.75 8.50 -37.89
C SER A 610 -25.34 7.13 -37.50
N LEU A 611 -26.24 7.10 -36.51
CA LEU A 611 -26.88 5.86 -36.08
C LEU A 611 -27.74 5.27 -37.21
N PHE A 612 -28.60 6.06 -37.84
CA PHE A 612 -29.48 5.57 -38.90
C PHE A 612 -28.70 5.16 -40.15
N TYR A 613 -27.63 5.88 -40.49
CA TYR A 613 -26.71 5.45 -41.55
C TYR A 613 -26.09 4.06 -41.26
N LEU A 614 -25.64 3.81 -40.02
CA LEU A 614 -25.11 2.51 -39.63
C LEU A 614 -26.19 1.42 -39.59
N LEU A 615 -27.40 1.76 -39.13
CA LEU A 615 -28.52 0.81 -39.10
C LEU A 615 -28.94 0.40 -40.52
N ASP A 616 -28.87 1.29 -41.50
CA ASP A 616 -29.14 0.98 -42.91
C ASP A 616 -28.15 -0.06 -43.44
N GLN A 617 -26.84 0.20 -43.27
CA GLN A 617 -25.79 -0.72 -43.71
C GLN A 617 -25.93 -2.11 -43.06
N LEU A 618 -26.12 -2.15 -41.74
CA LEU A 618 -26.24 -3.41 -41.01
C LEU A 618 -27.55 -4.16 -41.34
N HIS A 619 -28.61 -3.44 -41.69
CA HIS A 619 -29.86 -4.05 -42.13
C HIS A 619 -29.71 -4.71 -43.50
N GLU A 620 -29.02 -4.07 -44.44
CA GLU A 620 -28.70 -4.63 -45.76
C GLU A 620 -27.86 -5.92 -45.65
N GLU A 621 -26.96 -5.98 -44.67
CA GLU A 621 -26.14 -7.16 -44.35
C GLU A 621 -26.92 -8.25 -43.58
N GLY A 622 -28.17 -7.99 -43.19
CA GLY A 622 -29.01 -8.94 -42.44
C GLY A 622 -28.64 -9.09 -40.97
N HIS A 623 -27.92 -8.12 -40.39
CA HIS A 623 -27.51 -8.14 -39.00
C HIS A 623 -28.61 -7.68 -38.03
N LYS A 624 -28.55 -8.17 -36.79
CA LYS A 624 -29.39 -7.70 -35.68
C LYS A 624 -28.57 -6.75 -34.81
N VAL A 625 -29.14 -5.60 -34.48
CA VAL A 625 -28.44 -4.52 -33.77
C VAL A 625 -29.02 -4.30 -32.38
N LEU A 626 -28.14 -4.06 -31.40
CA LEU A 626 -28.51 -3.63 -30.06
C LEU A 626 -28.05 -2.19 -29.85
N VAL A 627 -29.00 -1.29 -29.61
CA VAL A 627 -28.72 0.14 -29.37
C VAL A 627 -28.89 0.46 -27.89
N PHE A 628 -27.83 1.01 -27.28
CA PHE A 628 -27.82 1.39 -25.87
C PHE A 628 -27.75 2.91 -25.70
N SER A 629 -28.48 3.46 -24.73
CA SER A 629 -28.39 4.86 -24.34
C SER A 629 -28.57 5.01 -22.83
N GLN A 630 -27.86 5.97 -22.24
CA GLN A 630 -28.02 6.36 -20.84
C GLN A 630 -29.26 7.24 -20.61
N PHE A 631 -29.79 7.87 -21.67
CA PHE A 631 -30.97 8.72 -21.61
C PHE A 631 -32.16 7.99 -22.22
N VAL A 632 -33.18 7.67 -21.41
CA VAL A 632 -34.43 7.03 -21.89
C VAL A 632 -35.11 7.91 -22.94
N SER A 633 -35.12 9.23 -22.74
CA SER A 633 -35.65 10.18 -23.73
C SER A 633 -34.93 10.15 -25.08
N MET A 634 -33.65 9.74 -25.13
CA MET A 634 -32.96 9.51 -26.41
C MET A 634 -33.45 8.23 -27.07
N LEU A 635 -33.72 7.18 -26.30
CA LEU A 635 -34.32 5.96 -26.84
C LEU A 635 -35.73 6.23 -27.35
N ASP A 636 -36.50 7.11 -26.70
CA ASP A 636 -37.82 7.52 -27.17
C ASP A 636 -37.77 8.26 -28.52
N LEU A 637 -36.74 9.08 -28.74
CA LEU A 637 -36.49 9.73 -30.04
C LEU A 637 -36.13 8.72 -31.13
N ILE A 638 -35.21 7.81 -30.83
CA ILE A 638 -34.82 6.73 -31.76
C ILE A 638 -36.04 5.87 -32.09
N LYS A 639 -36.83 5.50 -31.08
CA LYS A 639 -38.08 4.76 -31.22
C LYS A 639 -39.05 5.47 -32.16
N ALA A 640 -39.32 6.76 -31.94
CA ALA A 640 -40.24 7.52 -32.78
C ALA A 640 -39.80 7.54 -34.24
N ARG A 641 -38.49 7.62 -34.50
CA ARG A 641 -37.95 7.57 -35.87
C ARG A 641 -38.06 6.17 -36.50
N LEU A 642 -37.77 5.12 -35.74
CA LEU A 642 -37.96 3.73 -36.18
C LEU A 642 -39.44 3.44 -36.51
N GLU A 643 -40.38 3.94 -35.70
CA GLU A 643 -41.82 3.83 -35.95
C GLU A 643 -42.23 4.57 -37.22
N LEU A 644 -41.73 5.79 -37.43
CA LEU A 644 -42.01 6.60 -38.63
C LEU A 644 -41.50 5.93 -39.91
N GLU A 645 -40.36 5.24 -39.84
CA GLU A 645 -39.78 4.47 -40.96
C GLU A 645 -40.28 3.02 -41.02
N ALA A 646 -41.26 2.65 -40.19
CA ALA A 646 -41.84 1.31 -40.11
C ALA A 646 -40.81 0.18 -39.90
N ARG A 647 -39.71 0.45 -39.17
CA ARG A 647 -38.68 -0.55 -38.88
C ARG A 647 -39.06 -1.38 -37.64
N PRO A 648 -38.98 -2.72 -37.68
CA PRO A 648 -39.24 -3.56 -36.51
C PRO A 648 -38.19 -3.34 -35.41
N PHE A 649 -38.63 -3.21 -34.15
CA PHE A 649 -37.76 -3.13 -32.99
C PHE A 649 -38.42 -3.72 -31.75
N HIS A 650 -37.58 -4.02 -30.74
CA HIS A 650 -38.02 -4.27 -29.37
C HIS A 650 -37.50 -3.17 -28.46
N TYR A 651 -38.27 -2.79 -27.44
CA TYR A 651 -37.98 -1.66 -26.56
C TYR A 651 -37.96 -2.08 -25.09
N LEU A 652 -36.84 -1.85 -24.41
CA LEU A 652 -36.64 -2.23 -23.02
C LEU A 652 -36.10 -1.06 -22.20
N THR A 653 -36.79 -0.72 -21.09
CA THR A 653 -36.35 0.31 -20.13
C THR A 653 -36.48 -0.17 -18.68
N GLY A 654 -36.04 0.67 -17.74
CA GLY A 654 -36.23 0.43 -16.30
C GLY A 654 -37.69 0.36 -15.86
N GLN A 655 -38.62 0.94 -16.63
CA GLN A 655 -40.06 0.92 -16.33
C GLN A 655 -40.79 -0.29 -16.92
N THR A 656 -40.17 -1.03 -17.86
CA THR A 656 -40.77 -2.21 -18.48
C THR A 656 -41.06 -3.28 -17.42
N LYS A 657 -42.36 -3.57 -17.21
CA LYS A 657 -42.85 -4.53 -16.21
C LYS A 657 -42.82 -5.98 -16.70
N ASP A 658 -43.19 -6.21 -17.96
CA ASP A 658 -43.14 -7.52 -18.58
C ASP A 658 -41.98 -7.59 -19.57
N ARG A 659 -41.05 -8.50 -19.32
CA ARG A 659 -39.79 -8.66 -20.06
C ARG A 659 -39.71 -9.99 -20.80
N LYS A 660 -40.78 -10.79 -20.80
CA LYS A 660 -40.78 -12.15 -21.36
C LYS A 660 -40.91 -12.22 -22.88
N GLY A 661 -40.99 -11.08 -23.57
CA GLY A 661 -41.13 -11.01 -25.03
C GLY A 661 -42.57 -10.78 -25.42
#